data_AF-A0A3D5U8D0-F1
#
_entry.id   AF-A0A3D5U8D0-F1
#
_cell.length_a   1.000
_cell.length_b   1.000
_cell.length_c   1.000
_cell.angle_alpha   90.00
_cell.angle_beta   90.00
_cell.angle_gamma   90.00
#
_symmetry.space_group_name_H-M   'P 1'
#
loop_
_entity.id
_entity.type
_entity.pdbx_description
1 polymer ?
#
loop_
_entity_poly.entity_id
_entity_poly.type
_entity_poly.pdbx_seq_one_letter_code
_entity_poly.pdbx_strand_id
1 'polypeptide(L)'
;NGDGSSTTIWRGYHPMTTYLACVTAGNYEEIQQSAMQDELPIVNFVSPAQYNNALSDLANLPDMIDYFSGLFGDYPFEKYGNATVNMSTFSAMEHQTMTTLGNFIIDGAGSYEIIIAHELAHQWYGNAVSFLDFNDVWLSEGFATYSEHLWTHRQEGWQAACDYVLSNYHNYYINWEANNGPGTIYNPDFANYFAPTSYEKAASVLHMLRLKLGNEDFVQLLQTYFENYKHGNAVTADFKNLAQSISGENLDQFFDQWIFGSGIPSVQYSTFYKPDTQELKILATSSSPTTTQFELDIPFLLQSASGSDSLLVLAGPQGHTNMYQNFAEPLEVSANHNHWTLLRNIENLVPNLHTCLAASGEVHLGWDAFSYAVSYDVYRCVLGTGNWSKVNQNPIEDLSYIDNQADNQQQYEYAIKAIDAEGFASMFSQICLANPVHFSFANDLLIIDETWDGNGAIISPDDAMVDDYYANALNPLEFHTWDFAAQGLPDLQTMGSYKVVLWHDDEMAMPQISGAEDLLSAYMMGGGKLIIGGWKTASAIGEAFWQRFVPSIELYFDNPACLISAESDEYPSLEVDPAKMAPVWNGMLPMVYSFEGDFVEMYSGTFAPDSQGIDKSIAFKQDNLIYFGFPLYFMQEDGVRALLQALILELLGTSTEDQIAKPMPMTLKAYPNPFNPHTEIAFVLPRAMNIELCLYNLRGQKLATLAQGEYPEGTNRISFDGTGLSSAVYLLRIQTAGNSISKRITLMK
;
A
#
# COMPACT_ATOMS: atom_id res chain seq x y z
N ASN A 1 -1.12 20.26 76.22
CA ASN A 1 -2.28 20.39 77.14
C ASN A 1 -2.05 19.87 78.57
N GLY A 2 -0.85 19.37 78.92
CA GLY A 2 -0.55 18.90 80.28
C GLY A 2 -0.97 17.46 80.59
N ASP A 3 -1.65 16.80 79.65
CA ASP A 3 -2.21 15.44 79.75
C ASP A 3 -1.65 14.48 78.67
N GLY A 4 -0.58 14.89 77.97
CA GLY A 4 -0.03 14.15 76.83
C GLY A 4 -0.72 14.43 75.49
N SER A 5 -1.77 15.26 75.44
CA SER A 5 -2.34 15.77 74.19
C SER A 5 -1.75 17.13 73.78
N SER A 6 -1.79 17.41 72.48
CA SER A 6 -1.44 18.69 71.88
C SER A 6 -2.65 19.24 71.11
N THR A 7 -2.76 20.57 71.05
CA THR A 7 -3.78 21.25 70.25
C THR A 7 -3.08 22.26 69.36
N THR A 8 -3.26 22.10 68.05
CA THR A 8 -2.78 23.03 67.03
C THR A 8 -3.98 23.70 66.37
N ILE A 9 -3.88 25.01 66.15
CA ILE A 9 -4.90 25.80 65.45
C ILE A 9 -4.24 26.33 64.18
N TRP A 10 -4.75 25.90 63.02
CA TRP A 10 -4.36 26.42 61.72
C TRP A 10 -5.35 27.49 61.27
N ARG A 11 -4.85 28.53 60.62
CA ARG A 11 -5.65 29.62 60.06
C ARG A 11 -5.15 29.89 58.65
N GLY A 12 -5.96 29.56 57.64
CA GLY A 12 -5.77 30.04 56.27
C GLY A 12 -6.30 31.47 56.14
N TYR A 13 -5.57 32.31 55.42
CA TYR A 13 -5.94 33.72 55.20
C TYR A 13 -6.64 33.97 53.86
N HIS A 14 -6.58 33.00 52.95
CA HIS A 14 -7.16 33.05 51.61
C HIS A 14 -8.38 32.13 51.51
N PRO A 15 -9.36 32.43 50.65
CA PRO A 15 -10.44 31.51 50.31
C PRO A 15 -9.89 30.15 49.85
N MET A 16 -10.64 29.08 50.11
CA MET A 16 -10.25 27.71 49.78
C MET A 16 -11.49 26.90 49.40
N THR A 17 -11.39 26.14 48.32
CA THR A 17 -12.42 25.17 47.92
C THR A 17 -12.39 23.95 48.83
N THR A 18 -13.55 23.37 49.19
CA THR A 18 -13.63 22.33 50.22
C THR A 18 -12.81 21.07 49.94
N TYR A 19 -12.54 20.73 48.67
CA TYR A 19 -11.76 19.55 48.31
C TYR A 19 -10.26 19.71 48.56
N LEU A 20 -9.78 20.96 48.73
CA LEU A 20 -8.38 21.30 48.96
C LEU A 20 -7.98 21.30 50.44
N ALA A 21 -8.91 21.06 51.35
CA ALA A 21 -8.62 21.02 52.78
C ALA A 21 -8.02 19.67 53.19
N CYS A 22 -6.81 19.67 53.76
CA CYS A 22 -6.18 18.48 54.32
C CYS A 22 -5.87 18.61 55.81
N VAL A 23 -5.75 17.46 56.48
CA VAL A 23 -5.11 17.33 57.79
C VAL A 23 -4.28 16.07 57.79
N THR A 24 -2.98 16.21 58.04
CA THR A 24 -2.06 15.09 58.27
C THR A 24 -1.50 15.19 59.69
N ALA A 25 -1.28 14.04 60.32
CA ALA A 25 -0.71 13.96 61.66
C ALA A 25 0.18 12.72 61.76
N GLY A 26 1.45 12.94 62.07
CA GLY A 26 2.45 11.89 62.13
C GLY A 26 3.72 12.37 62.82
N ASN A 27 4.67 11.45 63.02
CA ASN A 27 6.00 11.80 63.48
C ASN A 27 6.81 12.28 62.26
N TYR A 28 6.78 13.60 62.00
CA TYR A 28 7.44 14.23 60.87
C TYR A 28 8.77 14.87 61.27
N GLU A 29 9.73 14.82 60.36
CA GLU A 29 10.89 15.72 60.33
C GLU A 29 10.55 16.91 59.41
N GLU A 30 11.03 18.10 59.78
CA GLU A 30 10.84 19.33 59.02
C GLU A 30 12.07 19.64 58.16
N ILE A 31 11.85 19.97 56.89
CA ILE A 31 12.84 20.55 56.00
C ILE A 31 12.39 21.97 55.67
N GLN A 32 13.21 22.94 56.07
CA GLN A 32 12.96 24.37 55.89
C GLN A 32 13.73 24.88 54.68
N GLN A 33 13.02 25.49 53.73
CA GLN A 33 13.56 26.16 52.55
C GLN A 33 12.88 27.52 52.38
N SER A 34 13.33 28.31 51.42
CA SER A 34 12.72 29.58 51.04
C SER A 34 12.84 29.80 49.54
N ALA A 35 11.88 30.52 48.96
CA ALA A 35 11.88 30.99 47.57
C ALA A 35 11.59 32.50 47.52
N MET A 36 11.55 33.08 46.32
CA MET A 36 11.25 34.49 46.09
C MET A 36 12.16 35.41 46.90
N GLN A 37 13.48 35.21 46.78
CA GLN A 37 14.50 35.97 47.53
C GLN A 37 14.29 35.98 49.06
N ASP A 38 14.01 34.81 49.62
CA ASP A 38 13.75 34.59 51.06
C ASP A 38 12.44 35.17 51.59
N GLU A 39 11.54 35.66 50.72
CA GLU A 39 10.24 36.21 51.14
C GLU A 39 9.17 35.12 51.32
N LEU A 40 9.28 33.99 50.62
CA LEU A 40 8.32 32.89 50.72
C LEU A 40 8.89 31.71 51.53
N PRO A 41 8.37 31.42 52.74
CA PRO A 41 8.79 30.24 53.49
C PRO A 41 8.24 28.95 52.88
N ILE A 42 9.09 27.92 52.80
CA ILE A 42 8.73 26.56 52.36
C ILE A 42 9.00 25.59 53.50
N VAL A 43 7.97 24.86 53.94
CA VAL A 43 8.08 23.90 55.05
C VAL A 43 7.61 22.52 54.61
N ASN A 44 8.55 21.60 54.42
CA ASN A 44 8.24 20.23 54.06
C ASN A 44 8.26 19.31 55.29
N PHE A 45 7.26 18.44 55.39
CA PHE A 45 7.08 17.44 56.44
C PHE A 45 7.27 16.05 55.86
N VAL A 46 8.33 15.37 56.27
CA VAL A 46 8.71 14.04 55.75
C VAL A 46 8.85 13.04 56.89
N SER A 47 8.65 11.74 56.64
CA SER A 47 8.92 10.76 57.68
C SER A 47 10.43 10.71 58.01
N PRO A 48 10.84 10.37 59.25
CA PRO A 48 12.25 10.30 59.64
C PRO A 48 13.08 9.39 58.73
N ALA A 49 12.48 8.31 58.19
CA ALA A 49 13.14 7.40 57.28
C ALA A 49 13.42 8.00 55.89
N GLN A 50 12.64 9.02 55.49
CA GLN A 50 12.74 9.67 54.18
C GLN A 50 13.59 10.95 54.21
N TYR A 51 13.96 11.46 55.38
CA TYR A 51 14.60 12.78 55.53
C TYR A 51 15.78 12.99 54.57
N ASN A 52 16.72 12.05 54.50
CA ASN A 52 17.90 12.18 53.63
C ASN A 52 17.55 12.15 52.14
N ASN A 53 16.57 11.34 51.73
CA ASN A 53 16.12 11.27 50.35
C ASN A 53 15.41 12.57 49.94
N ALA A 54 14.56 13.10 50.84
CA ALA A 54 13.83 14.33 50.61
C ALA A 54 14.74 15.55 50.41
N LEU A 55 15.92 15.60 51.05
CA LEU A 55 16.89 16.65 50.81
C LEU A 55 17.37 16.70 49.35
N SER A 56 17.43 15.55 48.68
CA SER A 56 17.76 15.46 47.26
C SER A 56 16.54 15.78 46.39
N ASP A 57 15.41 15.12 46.62
CA ASP A 57 14.24 15.20 45.74
C ASP A 57 13.53 16.56 45.80
N LEU A 58 13.64 17.28 46.93
CA LEU A 58 13.05 18.61 47.11
C LEU A 58 14.05 19.75 46.89
N ALA A 59 15.27 19.45 46.44
CA ALA A 59 16.33 20.45 46.28
C ALA A 59 15.95 21.56 45.28
N ASN A 60 15.24 21.20 44.22
CA ASN A 60 14.85 22.12 43.14
C ASN A 60 13.56 22.89 43.42
N LEU A 61 12.84 22.60 44.51
CA LEU A 61 11.54 23.20 44.80
C LEU A 61 11.57 24.75 44.87
N PRO A 62 12.60 25.40 45.45
CA PRO A 62 12.71 26.86 45.38
C PRO A 62 12.82 27.45 43.97
N ASP A 63 13.68 26.88 43.10
CA ASP A 63 13.82 27.35 41.71
C ASP A 63 12.54 27.12 40.91
N MET A 64 11.82 26.03 41.20
CA MET A 64 10.54 25.73 40.59
C MET A 64 9.47 26.78 40.92
N ILE A 65 9.41 27.23 42.18
CA ILE A 65 8.53 28.31 42.60
C ILE A 65 8.91 29.63 41.91
N ASP A 66 10.20 29.96 41.88
CA ASP A 66 10.68 31.20 41.24
C ASP A 66 10.38 31.19 39.73
N TYR A 67 10.59 30.06 39.07
CA TYR A 67 10.33 29.86 37.65
C TYR A 67 8.85 30.00 37.30
N PHE A 68 7.97 29.28 38.02
CA PHE A 68 6.53 29.38 37.80
C PHE A 68 5.98 30.76 38.18
N SER A 69 6.53 31.42 39.21
CA SER A 69 6.13 32.80 39.54
C SER A 69 6.42 33.77 38.39
N GLY A 70 7.55 33.60 37.69
CA GLY A 70 7.88 34.40 36.52
C GLY A 70 6.94 34.19 35.31
N LEU A 71 6.30 33.02 35.21
CA LEU A 71 5.40 32.67 34.10
C LEU A 71 3.93 32.94 34.42
N PHE A 72 3.48 32.61 35.62
CA PHE A 72 2.06 32.61 36.00
C PHE A 72 1.67 33.87 36.80
N GLY A 73 2.64 34.53 37.43
CA GLY A 73 2.43 35.65 38.37
C GLY A 73 2.93 35.30 39.78
N ASP A 74 3.00 36.28 40.68
CA ASP A 74 3.53 36.08 42.04
C ASP A 74 2.82 34.93 42.77
N TYR A 75 3.57 34.16 43.57
CA TYR A 75 3.00 33.06 44.34
C TYR A 75 1.83 33.53 45.26
N PRO A 76 0.65 32.88 45.21
CA PRO A 76 -0.59 33.46 45.74
C PRO A 76 -0.81 33.34 47.27
N PHE A 77 0.02 32.59 47.99
CA PHE A 77 -0.24 32.25 49.40
C PHE A 77 0.92 32.59 50.33
N GLU A 78 0.69 32.54 51.64
CA GLU A 78 1.65 32.96 52.66
C GLU A 78 2.84 31.99 52.85
N LYS A 79 2.72 30.76 52.35
CA LYS A 79 3.75 29.72 52.41
C LYS A 79 3.48 28.62 51.39
N TYR A 80 4.48 27.77 51.17
CA TYR A 80 4.32 26.48 50.51
C TYR A 80 4.93 25.35 51.34
N GLY A 81 4.70 24.11 50.95
CA GLY A 81 5.28 22.95 51.58
C GLY A 81 4.68 21.66 51.05
N ASN A 82 5.33 20.55 51.36
CA ASN A 82 4.84 19.22 51.08
C ASN A 82 4.72 18.41 52.38
N ALA A 83 3.69 17.58 52.51
CA ALA A 83 3.56 16.60 53.58
C ALA A 83 3.54 15.19 52.99
N THR A 84 4.54 14.36 53.35
CA THR A 84 4.55 12.98 52.87
C THR A 84 3.60 12.12 53.69
N VAL A 85 2.87 11.24 52.99
CA VAL A 85 1.93 10.32 53.63
C VAL A 85 2.11 8.94 53.04
N ASN A 86 1.76 7.92 53.81
CA ASN A 86 1.65 6.57 53.27
C ASN A 86 0.34 6.48 52.47
N MET A 87 0.42 6.75 51.18
CA MET A 87 -0.71 6.76 50.26
C MET A 87 -0.43 5.80 49.11
N SER A 88 -1.40 4.91 48.85
CA SER A 88 -1.32 3.88 47.81
C SER A 88 -2.41 3.98 46.75
N THR A 89 -3.40 4.85 46.93
CA THR A 89 -4.55 5.00 46.03
C THR A 89 -4.35 6.10 44.99
N PHE A 90 -3.63 7.17 45.35
CA PHE A 90 -3.28 8.30 44.48
C PHE A 90 -1.78 8.59 44.62
N SER A 91 -1.21 9.36 43.69
CA SER A 91 0.21 9.74 43.73
C SER A 91 0.44 10.94 44.65
N ALA A 92 -0.29 12.02 44.42
CA ALA A 92 -0.24 13.25 45.19
C ALA A 92 -1.60 13.97 45.16
N MET A 93 -1.71 15.10 45.87
CA MET A 93 -2.91 15.93 45.92
C MET A 93 -2.52 17.36 46.32
N GLU A 94 -3.05 18.34 45.59
CA GLU A 94 -2.56 19.71 45.50
C GLU A 94 -2.98 20.64 46.65
N HIS A 95 -3.35 20.09 47.81
CA HIS A 95 -3.96 20.82 48.91
C HIS A 95 -3.28 22.18 49.18
N GLN A 96 -4.11 23.23 49.27
CA GLN A 96 -3.65 24.61 49.27
C GLN A 96 -2.64 24.88 50.40
N THR A 97 -1.49 25.45 50.04
CA THR A 97 -0.32 25.73 50.90
C THR A 97 0.45 24.50 51.44
N MET A 98 -0.03 23.28 51.20
CA MET A 98 0.57 22.05 51.73
C MET A 98 0.23 20.83 50.88
N THR A 99 0.95 20.64 49.79
CA THR A 99 0.78 19.49 48.89
C THR A 99 0.99 18.18 49.64
N THR A 100 0.12 17.20 49.41
CA THR A 100 0.28 15.86 49.99
C THR A 100 0.97 14.95 48.99
N LEU A 101 2.12 14.38 49.37
CA LEU A 101 2.90 13.49 48.50
C LEU A 101 2.83 12.05 49.01
N GLY A 102 2.60 11.10 48.11
CA GLY A 102 2.81 9.68 48.39
C GLY A 102 4.26 9.41 48.79
N ASN A 103 4.48 8.59 49.80
CA ASN A 103 5.82 8.33 50.33
C ASN A 103 6.78 7.72 49.30
N PHE A 104 6.27 7.06 48.26
CA PHE A 104 7.10 6.49 47.18
C PHE A 104 7.72 7.55 46.25
N ILE A 105 7.20 8.79 46.25
CA ILE A 105 7.74 9.93 45.48
C ILE A 105 9.12 10.34 46.00
N ILE A 106 9.38 10.12 47.29
CA ILE A 106 10.65 10.46 47.95
C ILE A 106 11.57 9.23 47.96
N ASP A 107 12.35 9.07 46.90
CA ASP A 107 13.25 7.94 46.67
C ASP A 107 14.75 8.31 46.71
N GLY A 108 15.06 9.61 46.72
CA GLY A 108 16.41 10.18 46.77
C GLY A 108 17.12 10.22 45.42
N ALA A 109 16.43 9.89 44.33
CA ALA A 109 16.96 9.83 42.97
C ALA A 109 16.33 10.87 42.03
N GLY A 110 15.35 11.66 42.49
CA GLY A 110 14.64 12.64 41.66
C GLY A 110 13.67 12.04 40.65
N SER A 111 13.32 10.74 40.76
CA SER A 111 12.54 10.02 39.74
C SER A 111 11.14 10.59 39.51
N TYR A 112 10.61 11.36 40.47
CA TYR A 112 9.23 11.87 40.48
C TYR A 112 9.18 13.41 40.55
N GLU A 113 10.26 14.11 40.21
CA GLU A 113 10.33 15.58 40.25
C GLU A 113 9.21 16.24 39.45
N ILE A 114 8.81 15.64 38.32
CA ILE A 114 7.71 16.13 37.48
C ILE A 114 6.37 16.14 38.21
N ILE A 115 6.10 15.15 39.08
CA ILE A 115 4.88 15.16 39.90
C ILE A 115 4.92 16.36 40.85
N ILE A 116 6.08 16.68 41.44
CA ILE A 116 6.20 17.84 42.33
C ILE A 116 5.92 19.16 41.57
N ALA A 117 6.36 19.26 40.31
CA ALA A 117 6.06 20.39 39.44
C ALA A 117 4.56 20.52 39.15
N HIS A 118 3.90 19.42 38.80
CA HIS A 118 2.47 19.35 38.60
C HIS A 118 1.69 19.87 39.82
N GLU A 119 1.97 19.32 41.00
CA GLU A 119 1.29 19.68 42.24
C GLU A 119 1.56 21.13 42.69
N LEU A 120 2.75 21.65 42.39
CA LEU A 120 3.09 23.04 42.68
C LEU A 120 2.31 24.00 41.76
N ALA A 121 2.17 23.69 40.46
CA ALA A 121 1.47 24.54 39.51
C ALA A 121 0.00 24.77 39.92
N HIS A 122 -0.62 23.79 40.58
CA HIS A 122 -1.96 23.92 41.12
C HIS A 122 -2.15 25.07 42.12
N GLN A 123 -1.08 25.52 42.78
CA GLN A 123 -1.18 26.67 43.69
C GLN A 123 -1.67 27.93 42.94
N TRP A 124 -1.34 28.08 41.65
CA TRP A 124 -1.90 29.11 40.77
C TRP A 124 -3.23 28.67 40.16
N TYR A 125 -3.26 27.50 39.50
CA TYR A 125 -4.38 27.03 38.68
C TYR A 125 -5.02 25.75 39.27
N GLY A 126 -6.18 25.89 39.91
CA GLY A 126 -6.81 24.86 40.73
C GLY A 126 -7.11 25.39 42.13
N ASN A 127 -6.12 26.05 42.76
CA ASN A 127 -6.25 26.59 44.11
C ASN A 127 -6.56 28.09 44.13
N ALA A 128 -5.63 28.94 43.67
CA ALA A 128 -5.86 30.37 43.67
C ALA A 128 -6.90 30.77 42.62
N VAL A 129 -6.83 30.21 41.42
CA VAL A 129 -7.92 30.25 40.43
C VAL A 129 -8.56 28.88 40.39
N SER A 130 -9.69 28.68 41.09
CA SER A 130 -10.43 27.42 41.04
C SER A 130 -11.41 27.41 39.87
N PHE A 131 -11.71 26.25 39.30
CA PHE A 131 -12.88 26.10 38.44
C PHE A 131 -14.18 26.28 39.25
N LEU A 132 -15.27 26.71 38.62
CA LEU A 132 -16.56 26.89 39.32
C LEU A 132 -17.21 25.56 39.70
N ASP A 133 -17.23 24.61 38.76
CA ASP A 133 -17.70 23.24 38.95
C ASP A 133 -16.91 22.28 38.05
N PHE A 134 -17.13 20.98 38.22
CA PHE A 134 -16.34 19.95 37.56
C PHE A 134 -16.53 19.87 36.03
N ASN A 135 -17.43 20.66 35.43
CA ASN A 135 -17.48 20.77 33.98
C ASN A 135 -16.19 21.35 33.40
N ASP A 136 -15.51 22.17 34.21
CA ASP A 136 -14.31 22.92 33.88
C ASP A 136 -13.06 22.37 34.60
N VAL A 137 -13.10 21.12 35.08
CA VAL A 137 -11.99 20.49 35.85
C VAL A 137 -10.63 20.54 35.13
N TRP A 138 -10.65 20.54 33.79
CA TRP A 138 -9.44 20.68 32.95
C TRP A 138 -8.69 22.00 33.17
N LEU A 139 -9.34 23.07 33.64
CA LEU A 139 -8.68 24.33 33.98
C LEU A 139 -7.72 24.19 35.17
N SER A 140 -7.83 23.11 35.94
CA SER A 140 -6.88 22.71 36.97
C SER A 140 -5.86 21.74 36.38
N GLU A 141 -6.32 20.53 36.05
CA GLU A 141 -5.44 19.41 35.65
C GLU A 141 -4.65 19.70 34.38
N GLY A 142 -5.26 20.35 33.38
CA GLY A 142 -4.60 20.65 32.12
C GLY A 142 -3.45 21.66 32.28
N PHE A 143 -3.61 22.65 33.16
CA PHE A 143 -2.56 23.62 33.45
C PHE A 143 -1.43 23.00 34.27
N ALA A 144 -1.76 22.17 35.25
CA ALA A 144 -0.79 21.44 36.05
C ALA A 144 0.02 20.47 35.20
N THR A 145 -0.64 19.68 34.33
CA THR A 145 0.04 18.83 33.35
C THR A 145 0.90 19.67 32.41
N TYR A 146 0.40 20.77 31.84
CA TYR A 146 1.19 21.61 30.93
C TYR A 146 2.43 22.23 31.59
N SER A 147 2.39 22.45 32.91
CA SER A 147 3.55 22.92 33.68
C SER A 147 4.73 21.94 33.64
N GLU A 148 4.47 20.65 33.43
CA GLU A 148 5.49 19.61 33.32
C GLU A 148 6.38 19.86 32.10
N HIS A 149 5.79 20.16 30.94
CA HIS A 149 6.55 20.58 29.74
C HIS A 149 7.40 21.83 30.01
N LEU A 150 6.86 22.82 30.73
CA LEU A 150 7.59 24.05 31.06
C LEU A 150 8.77 23.76 31.98
N TRP A 151 8.59 22.89 32.97
CA TRP A 151 9.66 22.48 33.88
C TRP A 151 10.72 21.62 33.20
N THR A 152 10.32 20.66 32.37
CA THR A 152 11.27 19.89 31.54
C THR A 152 12.07 20.82 30.62
N HIS A 153 11.44 21.84 30.03
CA HIS A 153 12.17 22.84 29.25
C HIS A 153 13.20 23.59 30.10
N ARG A 154 12.83 23.99 31.32
CA ARG A 154 13.73 24.69 32.26
C ARG A 154 14.94 23.83 32.64
N GLN A 155 14.74 22.55 32.93
CA GLN A 155 15.78 21.66 33.46
C GLN A 155 16.64 21.01 32.37
N GLU A 156 16.01 20.62 31.25
CA GLU A 156 16.63 19.73 30.25
C GLU A 156 16.71 20.36 28.85
N GLY A 157 16.06 21.50 28.63
CA GLY A 157 16.09 22.24 27.37
C GLY A 157 14.95 21.89 26.41
N TRP A 158 14.89 22.65 25.30
CA TRP A 158 13.72 22.64 24.40
C TRP A 158 13.44 21.28 23.77
N GLN A 159 14.47 20.57 23.29
CA GLN A 159 14.27 19.27 22.65
C GLN A 159 13.66 18.25 23.61
N ALA A 160 14.15 18.18 24.86
CA ALA A 160 13.58 17.29 25.88
C ALA A 160 12.12 17.63 26.17
N ALA A 161 11.76 18.92 26.15
CA ALA A 161 10.39 19.37 26.33
C ALA A 161 9.47 18.99 25.13
N CYS A 162 9.98 19.00 23.90
CA CYS A 162 9.27 18.49 22.72
C CYS A 162 9.06 16.98 22.79
N ASP A 163 10.11 16.24 23.17
CA ASP A 163 10.07 14.79 23.33
C ASP A 163 9.07 14.40 24.46
N TYR A 164 9.00 15.22 25.51
CA TYR A 164 8.02 15.08 26.59
C TYR A 164 6.59 15.25 26.09
N VAL A 165 6.30 16.28 25.28
CA VAL A 165 4.97 16.47 24.66
C VAL A 165 4.60 15.28 23.78
N LEU A 166 5.52 14.81 22.94
CA LEU A 166 5.26 13.64 22.08
C LEU A 166 4.95 12.40 22.91
N SER A 167 5.77 12.09 23.91
CA SER A 167 5.69 10.83 24.65
C SER A 167 4.60 10.83 25.72
N ASN A 168 4.61 11.82 26.61
CA ASN A 168 3.77 11.86 27.81
C ASN A 168 2.41 12.52 27.56
N TYR A 169 2.26 13.37 26.52
CA TYR A 169 0.94 13.90 26.16
C TYR A 169 0.34 13.17 24.96
N HIS A 170 0.97 13.30 23.79
CA HIS A 170 0.36 12.87 22.52
C HIS A 170 0.21 11.36 22.44
N ASN A 171 1.31 10.62 22.54
CA ASN A 171 1.28 9.16 22.44
C ASN A 171 0.50 8.53 23.59
N TYR A 172 0.61 9.08 24.80
CA TYR A 172 -0.17 8.62 25.94
C TYR A 172 -1.67 8.77 25.69
N TYR A 173 -2.14 9.96 25.29
CA TYR A 173 -3.54 10.20 25.00
C TYR A 173 -4.05 9.41 23.79
N ILE A 174 -3.28 9.30 22.71
CA ILE A 174 -3.62 8.48 21.53
C ILE A 174 -3.85 7.02 21.92
N ASN A 175 -2.96 6.46 22.74
CA ASN A 175 -3.06 5.08 23.22
C ASN A 175 -4.24 4.90 24.17
N TRP A 176 -4.50 5.87 25.06
CA TRP A 176 -5.66 5.83 25.93
C TRP A 176 -6.97 5.89 25.12
N GLU A 177 -7.09 6.82 24.17
CA GLU A 177 -8.28 6.95 23.31
C GLU A 177 -8.51 5.69 22.48
N ALA A 178 -7.46 5.06 21.96
CA ALA A 178 -7.58 3.81 21.21
C ALA A 178 -8.23 2.67 22.02
N ASN A 179 -8.08 2.69 23.35
CA ASN A 179 -8.64 1.67 24.24
C ASN A 179 -9.97 2.08 24.88
N ASN A 180 -10.24 3.37 25.03
CA ASN A 180 -11.40 3.89 25.78
C ASN A 180 -12.42 4.62 24.89
N GLY A 181 -12.08 4.89 23.63
CA GLY A 181 -12.89 5.65 22.68
C GLY A 181 -12.68 7.17 22.78
N PRO A 182 -13.17 7.94 21.79
CA PRO A 182 -13.06 9.40 21.76
C PRO A 182 -13.72 10.08 22.96
N GLY A 183 -13.00 11.00 23.60
CA GLY A 183 -13.48 11.78 24.76
C GLY A 183 -13.49 13.30 24.51
N THR A 184 -14.40 14.00 25.19
CA THR A 184 -14.43 15.47 25.26
C THR A 184 -13.77 15.96 26.55
N ILE A 185 -13.23 17.18 26.54
CA ILE A 185 -12.59 17.79 27.71
C ILE A 185 -13.65 18.42 28.62
N TYR A 186 -14.62 19.12 28.03
CA TYR A 186 -15.64 19.86 28.77
C TYR A 186 -16.79 18.97 29.24
N ASN A 187 -17.26 19.19 30.47
CA ASN A 187 -18.35 18.42 31.09
C ASN A 187 -18.14 16.90 30.94
N PRO A 188 -17.00 16.35 31.41
CA PRO A 188 -16.79 14.92 31.42
C PRO A 188 -17.78 14.25 32.37
N ASP A 189 -18.10 12.97 32.14
CA ASP A 189 -18.84 12.19 33.13
C ASP A 189 -18.03 12.07 34.43
N PHE A 190 -18.71 11.86 35.57
CA PHE A 190 -18.06 11.75 36.88
C PHE A 190 -16.88 10.77 36.93
N ALA A 191 -16.97 9.64 36.22
CA ALA A 191 -15.90 8.65 36.15
C ALA A 191 -14.64 9.13 35.39
N ASN A 192 -14.80 10.18 34.60
CA ASN A 192 -13.79 10.73 33.69
C ASN A 192 -13.32 12.15 34.10
N TYR A 193 -13.73 12.66 35.26
CA TYR A 193 -13.23 13.95 35.78
C TYR A 193 -11.71 13.99 35.77
N PHE A 194 -11.10 12.87 36.18
CA PHE A 194 -9.65 12.70 36.26
C PHE A 194 -9.16 11.64 35.25
N ALA A 195 -9.64 11.73 34.01
CA ALA A 195 -9.17 10.91 32.89
C ALA A 195 -8.25 11.72 31.96
N PRO A 196 -7.46 11.06 31.09
CA PRO A 196 -6.52 11.72 30.17
C PRO A 196 -7.07 12.82 29.26
N THR A 197 -8.38 12.96 29.16
CA THR A 197 -9.01 14.15 28.55
C THR A 197 -8.74 15.43 29.34
N SER A 198 -8.86 15.41 30.66
CA SER A 198 -8.65 16.57 31.54
C SER A 198 -7.18 16.90 31.75
N TYR A 199 -6.29 15.92 31.54
CA TYR A 199 -4.84 16.01 31.73
C TYR A 199 -4.13 16.20 30.39
N GLU A 200 -3.74 15.09 29.75
CA GLU A 200 -2.82 15.09 28.61
C GLU A 200 -3.43 15.75 27.37
N LYS A 201 -4.70 15.49 27.05
CA LYS A 201 -5.37 16.19 25.93
C LYS A 201 -5.47 17.69 26.24
N ALA A 202 -5.85 18.08 27.45
CA ALA A 202 -5.95 19.49 27.82
C ALA A 202 -4.59 20.21 27.77
N ALA A 203 -3.51 19.56 28.21
CA ALA A 203 -2.15 20.08 28.09
C ALA A 203 -1.71 20.22 26.62
N SER A 204 -2.04 19.27 25.75
CA SER A 204 -1.86 19.42 24.29
C SER A 204 -2.62 20.61 23.74
N VAL A 205 -3.84 20.87 24.20
CA VAL A 205 -4.64 22.02 23.76
C VAL A 205 -4.01 23.34 24.21
N LEU A 206 -3.47 23.42 25.43
CA LEU A 206 -2.71 24.59 25.88
C LEU A 206 -1.43 24.79 25.05
N HIS A 207 -0.73 23.71 24.70
CA HIS A 207 0.45 23.77 23.84
C HIS A 207 0.11 24.24 22.41
N MET A 208 -0.98 23.75 21.83
CA MET A 208 -1.48 24.22 20.54
C MET A 208 -2.02 25.65 20.60
N LEU A 209 -2.61 26.07 21.73
CA LEU A 209 -3.03 27.46 21.91
C LEU A 209 -1.81 28.38 21.95
N ARG A 210 -0.71 27.96 22.60
CA ARG A 210 0.56 28.69 22.57
C ARG A 210 1.12 28.81 21.14
N LEU A 211 1.02 27.77 20.32
CA LEU A 211 1.37 27.87 18.89
C LEU A 211 0.51 28.93 18.20
N LYS A 212 -0.80 28.91 18.44
CA LYS A 212 -1.77 29.79 17.77
C LYS A 212 -1.59 31.26 18.15
N LEU A 213 -1.41 31.55 19.44
CA LEU A 213 -1.27 32.92 19.95
C LEU A 213 0.15 33.47 19.79
N GLY A 214 1.15 32.59 19.73
CA GLY A 214 2.55 32.95 19.92
C GLY A 214 2.92 33.09 21.41
N ASN A 215 4.23 33.11 21.67
CA ASN A 215 4.76 33.02 23.03
C ASN A 215 4.40 34.22 23.92
N GLU A 216 4.44 35.44 23.38
CA GLU A 216 4.23 36.67 24.15
C GLU A 216 2.78 36.76 24.65
N ASP A 217 1.82 36.65 23.75
CA ASP A 217 0.39 36.68 24.06
C ASP A 217 -0.03 35.51 24.95
N PHE A 218 0.57 34.32 24.76
CA PHE A 218 0.27 33.17 25.61
C PHE A 218 0.74 33.38 27.06
N VAL A 219 1.96 33.90 27.28
CA VAL A 219 2.42 34.22 28.65
C VAL A 219 1.57 35.33 29.27
N GLN A 220 1.23 36.36 28.48
CA GLN A 220 0.32 37.41 28.93
C GLN A 220 -1.06 36.85 29.34
N LEU A 221 -1.59 35.88 28.58
CA LEU A 221 -2.84 35.19 28.89
C LEU A 221 -2.76 34.48 30.24
N LEU A 222 -1.70 33.71 30.49
CA LEU A 222 -1.51 33.00 31.76
C LEU A 222 -1.52 33.96 32.96
N GLN A 223 -0.74 35.05 32.87
CA GLN A 223 -0.63 36.05 33.93
C GLN A 223 -1.93 36.83 34.14
N THR A 224 -2.58 37.24 33.04
CA THR A 224 -3.83 38.01 33.12
C THR A 224 -4.98 37.14 33.63
N TYR A 225 -5.00 35.85 33.28
CA TYR A 225 -5.97 34.90 33.79
C TYR A 225 -5.79 34.72 35.31
N PHE A 226 -4.56 34.49 35.76
CA PHE A 226 -4.27 34.41 37.19
C PHE A 226 -4.69 35.69 37.94
N GLU A 227 -4.25 36.86 37.48
CA GLU A 227 -4.52 38.13 38.16
C GLU A 227 -6.01 38.49 38.23
N ASN A 228 -6.78 38.20 37.17
CA ASN A 228 -8.21 38.53 37.13
C ASN A 228 -9.06 37.63 38.04
N TYR A 229 -8.67 36.37 38.22
CA TYR A 229 -9.50 35.36 38.88
C TYR A 229 -8.91 34.83 40.20
N LYS A 230 -7.73 35.29 40.64
CA LYS A 230 -7.11 34.84 41.89
C LYS A 230 -8.03 35.04 43.10
N HIS A 231 -8.06 34.03 43.95
CA HIS A 231 -8.96 33.84 45.08
C HIS A 231 -10.46 33.77 44.72
N GLY A 232 -10.76 33.39 43.48
CA GLY A 232 -12.12 33.26 42.94
C GLY A 232 -12.28 32.02 42.06
N ASN A 233 -13.31 32.05 41.22
CA ASN A 233 -13.63 30.98 40.29
C ASN A 233 -13.63 31.48 38.84
N ALA A 234 -13.31 30.59 37.90
CA ALA A 234 -13.42 30.81 36.46
C ALA A 234 -14.05 29.60 35.76
N VAL A 235 -14.61 29.83 34.57
CA VAL A 235 -15.14 28.79 33.67
C VAL A 235 -14.43 28.83 32.31
N THR A 236 -14.56 27.79 31.48
CA THR A 236 -13.93 27.70 30.15
C THR A 236 -14.24 28.94 29.30
N ALA A 237 -15.47 29.46 29.37
CA ALA A 237 -15.88 30.65 28.62
C ALA A 237 -15.08 31.91 29.01
N ASP A 238 -14.73 32.06 30.28
CA ASP A 238 -13.92 33.19 30.76
C ASP A 238 -12.50 33.13 30.20
N PHE A 239 -11.88 31.94 30.24
CA PHE A 239 -10.55 31.72 29.68
C PHE A 239 -10.52 31.93 28.16
N LYS A 240 -11.50 31.38 27.43
CA LYS A 240 -11.67 31.60 25.98
C LYS A 240 -11.80 33.08 25.65
N ASN A 241 -12.68 33.81 26.36
CA ASN A 241 -12.90 35.23 26.10
C ASN A 241 -11.64 36.07 26.36
N LEU A 242 -10.88 35.72 27.39
CA LEU A 242 -9.62 36.40 27.69
C LEU A 242 -8.56 36.13 26.60
N ALA A 243 -8.42 34.88 26.15
CA ALA A 243 -7.52 34.53 25.06
C ALA A 243 -7.84 35.32 23.78
N GLN A 244 -9.11 35.40 23.38
CA GLN A 244 -9.54 36.20 22.22
C GLN A 244 -9.27 37.70 22.41
N SER A 245 -9.47 38.21 23.62
CA SER A 245 -9.25 39.64 23.91
C SER A 245 -7.78 40.02 23.83
N ILE A 246 -6.87 39.12 24.18
CA ILE A 246 -5.43 39.37 24.17
C ILE A 246 -4.90 39.25 22.74
N SER A 247 -5.22 38.16 22.05
CA SER A 247 -4.69 37.91 20.71
C SER A 247 -5.38 38.71 19.60
N GLY A 248 -6.61 39.15 19.84
CA GLY A 248 -7.47 39.74 18.81
C GLY A 248 -8.00 38.73 17.78
N GLU A 249 -7.73 37.43 17.95
CA GLU A 249 -8.22 36.37 17.07
C GLU A 249 -9.60 35.85 17.47
N ASN A 250 -10.38 35.36 16.50
CA ASN A 250 -11.53 34.53 16.79
C ASN A 250 -11.06 33.09 17.07
N LEU A 251 -11.29 32.61 18.29
CA LEU A 251 -10.90 31.29 18.76
C LEU A 251 -12.10 30.34 18.90
N ASP A 252 -13.25 30.68 18.33
CA ASP A 252 -14.46 29.85 18.42
C ASP A 252 -14.18 28.44 17.88
N GLN A 253 -13.71 28.33 16.64
CA GLN A 253 -13.37 27.05 16.02
C GLN A 253 -12.33 26.26 16.81
N PHE A 254 -11.31 26.93 17.39
CA PHE A 254 -10.27 26.26 18.17
C PHE A 254 -10.85 25.60 19.43
N PHE A 255 -11.65 26.33 20.21
CA PHE A 255 -12.27 25.77 21.42
C PHE A 255 -13.37 24.75 21.08
N ASP A 256 -14.15 25.00 20.03
CA ASP A 256 -15.21 24.09 19.56
C ASP A 256 -14.65 22.72 19.20
N GLN A 257 -13.53 22.65 18.49
CA GLN A 257 -12.95 21.35 18.11
C GLN A 257 -12.17 20.67 19.24
N TRP A 258 -11.45 21.44 20.06
CA TRP A 258 -10.48 20.88 21.01
C TRP A 258 -11.02 20.69 22.43
N ILE A 259 -11.84 21.62 22.92
CA ILE A 259 -12.41 21.57 24.27
C ILE A 259 -13.78 20.89 24.26
N PHE A 260 -14.66 21.31 23.34
CA PHE A 260 -16.03 20.81 23.28
C PHE A 260 -16.17 19.56 22.39
N GLY A 261 -15.31 19.44 21.37
CA GLY A 261 -15.25 18.32 20.44
C GLY A 261 -14.44 17.11 20.95
N SER A 262 -14.76 15.95 20.37
CA SER A 262 -14.06 14.68 20.64
C SER A 262 -13.19 14.23 19.47
N GLY A 263 -12.26 13.31 19.74
CA GLY A 263 -11.43 12.65 18.73
C GLY A 263 -10.08 13.31 18.51
N ILE A 264 -9.21 12.58 17.81
CA ILE A 264 -7.88 13.01 17.39
C ILE A 264 -7.81 12.97 15.85
N PRO A 265 -7.51 14.10 15.18
CA PRO A 265 -7.51 14.14 13.73
C PRO A 265 -6.26 13.49 13.10
N SER A 266 -6.39 13.08 11.85
CA SER A 266 -5.27 12.69 10.97
C SER A 266 -5.15 13.67 9.82
N VAL A 267 -3.95 13.82 9.27
CA VAL A 267 -3.65 14.76 8.18
C VAL A 267 -3.01 14.01 7.02
N GLN A 268 -3.44 14.33 5.81
CA GLN A 268 -2.74 13.97 4.58
C GLN A 268 -2.29 15.25 3.89
N TYR A 269 -1.08 15.27 3.36
CA TYR A 269 -0.56 16.42 2.62
C TYR A 269 0.25 16.03 1.40
N SER A 270 0.35 16.93 0.43
CA SER A 270 1.26 16.81 -0.70
C SER A 270 2.00 18.13 -0.90
N THR A 271 3.32 18.04 -1.05
CA THR A 271 4.19 19.19 -1.32
C THR A 271 4.49 19.29 -2.81
N PHE A 272 4.33 20.48 -3.36
CA PHE A 272 4.66 20.83 -4.72
C PHE A 272 5.53 22.08 -4.78
N TYR A 273 6.37 22.17 -5.80
CA TYR A 273 7.31 23.26 -5.98
C TYR A 273 7.36 23.69 -7.45
N LYS A 274 7.55 24.98 -7.68
CA LYS A 274 7.69 25.57 -9.02
C LYS A 274 9.01 26.36 -9.11
N PRO A 275 10.06 25.78 -9.73
CA PRO A 275 11.39 26.39 -9.75
C PRO A 275 11.46 27.78 -10.38
N ASP A 276 10.72 27.99 -11.47
CA ASP A 276 10.77 29.25 -12.25
C ASP A 276 10.29 30.46 -11.44
N THR A 277 9.35 30.25 -10.50
CA THR A 277 8.78 31.30 -9.65
C THR A 277 9.24 31.21 -8.20
N GLN A 278 10.00 30.17 -7.82
CA GLN A 278 10.40 29.88 -6.44
C GLN A 278 9.20 29.82 -5.49
N GLU A 279 8.12 29.19 -5.96
CA GLU A 279 6.87 29.06 -5.22
C GLU A 279 6.72 27.63 -4.69
N LEU A 280 6.34 27.54 -3.42
CA LEU A 280 6.00 26.31 -2.74
C LEU A 280 4.49 26.25 -2.54
N LYS A 281 3.91 25.09 -2.83
CA LYS A 281 2.50 24.78 -2.58
C LYS A 281 2.40 23.53 -1.71
N ILE A 282 1.64 23.62 -0.62
CA ILE A 282 1.30 22.46 0.22
C ILE A 282 -0.22 22.31 0.25
N LEU A 283 -0.70 21.21 -0.32
CA LEU A 283 -2.11 20.81 -0.23
C LEU A 283 -2.25 19.94 1.00
N ALA A 284 -3.09 20.30 1.96
CA ALA A 284 -3.26 19.55 3.20
C ALA A 284 -4.74 19.39 3.57
N THR A 285 -5.14 18.19 3.95
CA THR A 285 -6.51 17.85 4.33
C THR A 285 -6.50 17.15 5.68
N SER A 286 -7.41 17.56 6.57
CA SER A 286 -7.63 16.90 7.85
C SER A 286 -8.78 15.91 7.77
N SER A 287 -8.73 14.87 8.59
CA SER A 287 -9.78 13.88 8.75
C SER A 287 -9.98 13.58 10.23
N SER A 288 -11.20 13.20 10.61
CA SER A 288 -11.59 12.97 12.00
C SER A 288 -12.27 11.61 12.14
N PRO A 289 -11.98 10.84 13.20
CA PRO A 289 -12.74 9.63 13.50
C PRO A 289 -14.13 9.92 14.09
N THR A 290 -14.48 11.20 14.30
CA THR A 290 -15.75 11.64 14.87
C THR A 290 -16.41 12.71 13.98
N THR A 291 -17.53 13.27 14.41
CA THR A 291 -18.20 14.38 13.70
C THR A 291 -17.46 15.72 13.83
N THR A 292 -16.50 15.83 14.76
CA THR A 292 -15.72 17.05 14.97
C THR A 292 -14.94 17.41 13.70
N GLN A 293 -15.11 18.64 13.23
CA GLN A 293 -14.37 19.20 12.10
C GLN A 293 -13.13 19.91 12.65
N PHE A 294 -11.95 19.49 12.20
CA PHE A 294 -10.67 20.01 12.69
C PHE A 294 -10.02 20.92 11.66
N GLU A 295 -9.92 22.21 11.97
CA GLU A 295 -9.08 23.17 11.26
C GLU A 295 -7.75 23.28 12.03
N LEU A 296 -6.64 22.99 11.37
CA LEU A 296 -5.37 22.69 12.03
C LEU A 296 -4.26 23.63 11.57
N ASP A 297 -3.54 24.17 12.55
CA ASP A 297 -2.28 24.88 12.37
C ASP A 297 -1.15 23.86 12.60
N ILE A 298 -0.29 23.62 11.62
CA ILE A 298 0.73 22.56 11.67
C ILE A 298 2.11 23.13 11.29
N PRO A 299 3.08 23.18 12.22
CA PRO A 299 4.43 23.65 11.92
C PRO A 299 5.19 22.63 11.06
N PHE A 300 5.77 23.10 9.96
CA PHE A 300 6.63 22.32 9.08
C PHE A 300 8.05 22.89 9.14
N LEU A 301 9.04 22.00 9.10
CA LEU A 301 10.44 22.35 8.86
C LEU A 301 10.85 21.80 7.50
N LEU A 302 11.31 22.68 6.62
CA LEU A 302 11.82 22.33 5.30
C LEU A 302 13.34 22.40 5.32
N GLN A 303 14.00 21.42 4.71
CA GLN A 303 15.43 21.49 4.43
C GLN A 303 15.65 21.64 2.94
N SER A 304 16.52 22.56 2.56
CA SER A 304 16.93 22.82 1.18
C SER A 304 18.45 22.89 1.08
N ALA A 305 18.98 22.96 -0.14
CA ALA A 305 20.41 23.21 -0.35
C ALA A 305 20.90 24.56 0.22
N SER A 306 19.99 25.51 0.47
CA SER A 306 20.30 26.84 1.01
C SER A 306 20.24 26.91 2.54
N GLY A 307 19.76 25.86 3.20
CA GLY A 307 19.51 25.82 4.64
C GLY A 307 18.10 25.35 4.98
N SER A 308 17.72 25.50 6.23
CA SER A 308 16.40 25.14 6.75
C SER A 308 15.50 26.36 6.93
N ASP A 309 14.20 26.17 6.69
CA ASP A 309 13.18 27.18 6.94
C ASP A 309 11.95 26.55 7.60
N SER A 310 11.20 27.32 8.38
CA SER A 310 10.00 26.88 9.07
C SER A 310 8.78 27.62 8.56
N LEU A 311 7.68 26.91 8.35
CA LEU A 311 6.41 27.50 7.93
C LEU A 311 5.23 26.87 8.67
N LEU A 312 4.11 27.58 8.67
CA LEU A 312 2.86 27.09 9.24
C LEU A 312 1.94 26.63 8.10
N VAL A 313 1.58 25.35 8.09
CA VAL A 313 0.63 24.74 7.15
C VAL A 313 -0.75 24.66 7.80
N LEU A 314 -1.76 25.16 7.09
CA LEU A 314 -3.16 24.98 7.46
C LEU A 314 -3.70 23.70 6.83
N ALA A 315 -4.49 22.93 7.58
CA ALA A 315 -5.21 21.76 7.07
C ALA A 315 -6.64 21.75 7.60
N GLY A 316 -7.61 21.61 6.69
CA GLY A 316 -9.03 21.57 7.00
C GLY A 316 -9.75 20.37 6.37
N PRO A 317 -10.99 20.04 6.79
CA PRO A 317 -11.71 18.87 6.29
C PRO A 317 -12.09 18.97 4.81
N GLN A 318 -12.15 20.19 4.28
CA GLN A 318 -12.38 20.46 2.85
C GLN A 318 -11.08 20.57 2.04
N GLY A 319 -9.92 20.35 2.68
CA GLY A 319 -8.61 20.64 2.13
C GLY A 319 -8.24 22.12 2.19
N HIS A 320 -6.94 22.39 2.24
CA HIS A 320 -6.38 23.74 2.23
C HIS A 320 -5.20 23.80 1.26
N THR A 321 -5.13 24.89 0.48
CA THR A 321 -4.01 25.18 -0.42
C THR A 321 -3.14 26.25 0.21
N ASN A 322 -1.96 25.86 0.67
CA ASN A 322 -0.99 26.75 1.29
C ASN A 322 0.05 27.19 0.26
N MET A 323 0.20 28.50 0.06
CA MET A 323 1.10 29.08 -0.95
C MET A 323 2.19 29.93 -0.29
N TYR A 324 3.44 29.69 -0.67
CA TYR A 324 4.59 30.44 -0.17
C TYR A 324 5.50 30.84 -1.34
N GLN A 325 6.17 31.99 -1.19
CA GLN A 325 7.04 32.58 -2.23
C GLN A 325 8.46 32.78 -1.71
N ASN A 326 9.42 32.86 -2.63
CA ASN A 326 10.86 33.00 -2.33
C ASN A 326 11.42 31.81 -1.52
N PHE A 327 10.92 30.61 -1.80
CA PHE A 327 11.41 29.38 -1.18
C PHE A 327 12.37 28.65 -2.13
N ALA A 328 13.44 28.07 -1.56
CA ALA A 328 14.25 27.10 -2.28
C ALA A 328 13.51 25.76 -2.40
N GLU A 329 13.85 24.96 -3.42
CA GLU A 329 13.28 23.62 -3.57
C GLU A 329 13.55 22.78 -2.31
N PRO A 330 12.50 22.25 -1.65
CA PRO A 330 12.69 21.40 -0.50
C PRO A 330 13.29 20.07 -0.93
N LEU A 331 14.34 19.64 -0.22
CA LEU A 331 14.93 18.31 -0.29
C LEU A 331 14.29 17.36 0.73
N GLU A 332 13.95 17.90 1.89
CA GLU A 332 13.29 17.16 2.98
C GLU A 332 12.20 18.02 3.62
N VAL A 333 11.11 17.36 4.04
CA VAL A 333 9.97 17.98 4.71
C VAL A 333 9.71 17.24 6.03
N SER A 334 9.94 17.91 7.15
CA SER A 334 9.54 17.44 8.49
C SER A 334 8.21 18.10 8.85
N ALA A 335 7.12 17.37 8.62
CA ALA A 335 5.77 17.82 8.95
C ALA A 335 5.47 17.63 10.45
N ASN A 336 4.70 18.55 11.04
CA ASN A 336 4.44 18.63 12.48
C ASN A 336 5.74 18.63 13.31
N HIS A 337 6.71 19.44 12.88
CA HIS A 337 8.03 19.52 13.49
C HIS A 337 7.91 19.88 14.97
N ASN A 338 8.68 19.21 15.84
CA ASN A 338 8.60 19.32 17.31
C ASN A 338 7.23 18.96 17.92
N HIS A 339 6.36 18.28 17.17
CA HIS A 339 5.12 17.70 17.70
C HIS A 339 4.18 18.72 18.32
N TRP A 340 4.08 19.94 17.78
CA TRP A 340 3.19 20.97 18.31
C TRP A 340 1.71 20.58 18.26
N THR A 341 1.30 19.90 17.19
CA THR A 341 -0.12 19.60 16.93
C THR A 341 -0.43 18.15 17.29
N LEU A 342 -1.47 17.93 18.11
CA LEU A 342 -1.95 16.59 18.45
C LEU A 342 -2.61 15.93 17.24
N LEU A 343 -1.93 14.94 16.64
CA LEU A 343 -2.38 14.22 15.46
C LEU A 343 -2.29 12.71 15.68
N ARG A 344 -3.27 11.97 15.15
CA ARG A 344 -3.27 10.50 15.15
C ARG A 344 -2.36 9.95 14.06
N ASN A 345 -2.31 10.64 12.92
CA ASN A 345 -1.38 10.34 11.83
C ASN A 345 -1.14 11.60 11.00
N ILE A 346 0.05 11.70 10.40
CA ILE A 346 0.35 12.68 9.35
C ILE A 346 1.08 11.98 8.20
N GLU A 347 0.51 12.02 7.01
CA GLU A 347 0.96 11.24 5.86
C GLU A 347 1.29 12.16 4.68
N ASN A 348 2.49 11.98 4.11
CA ASN A 348 2.91 12.64 2.88
C ASN A 348 2.47 11.79 1.68
N LEU A 349 1.59 12.33 0.85
CA LEU A 349 1.14 11.72 -0.38
C LEU A 349 2.06 12.15 -1.54
N VAL A 350 2.73 11.17 -2.13
CA VAL A 350 3.57 11.29 -3.33
C VAL A 350 3.06 10.36 -4.43
N PRO A 351 3.40 10.59 -5.70
CA PRO A 351 3.05 9.67 -6.78
C PRO A 351 3.63 8.26 -6.55
N ASN A 352 2.92 7.21 -6.99
CA ASN A 352 3.32 5.81 -6.79
C ASN A 352 3.87 5.17 -8.08
N LEU A 353 5.19 5.17 -8.25
CA LEU A 353 5.89 4.45 -9.33
C LEU A 353 6.10 2.96 -8.98
N HIS A 354 5.22 2.09 -9.47
CA HIS A 354 5.22 0.66 -9.08
C HIS A 354 5.84 -0.27 -10.13
N THR A 355 6.07 0.16 -11.37
CA THR A 355 6.66 -0.67 -12.43
C THR A 355 7.94 -0.05 -12.96
N CYS A 356 9.00 -0.85 -13.07
CA CYS A 356 10.28 -0.49 -13.68
C CYS A 356 10.92 -1.74 -14.30
N LEU A 357 10.47 -2.11 -15.49
CA LEU A 357 10.92 -3.29 -16.20
C LEU A 357 12.03 -2.90 -17.17
N ALA A 358 13.24 -3.33 -16.87
CA ALA A 358 14.37 -3.08 -17.73
C ALA A 358 14.45 -4.15 -18.83
N ALA A 359 14.65 -3.72 -20.08
CA ALA A 359 14.87 -4.60 -21.22
C ALA A 359 16.13 -4.15 -21.99
N SER A 360 16.32 -4.62 -23.23
CA SER A 360 17.51 -4.28 -24.01
C SER A 360 17.45 -2.87 -24.58
N GLY A 361 18.13 -1.93 -23.91
CA GLY A 361 18.26 -0.53 -24.31
C GLY A 361 17.08 0.33 -23.89
N GLU A 362 16.16 -0.21 -23.10
CA GLU A 362 14.94 0.47 -22.68
C GLU A 362 14.50 0.09 -21.27
N VAL A 363 13.72 0.97 -20.65
CA VAL A 363 13.07 0.72 -19.36
C VAL A 363 11.60 1.13 -19.45
N HIS A 364 10.69 0.21 -19.13
CA HIS A 364 9.26 0.44 -19.08
C HIS A 364 8.83 0.80 -17.67
N LEU A 365 8.23 1.98 -17.53
CA LEU A 365 7.78 2.55 -16.27
C LEU A 365 6.25 2.60 -16.23
N GLY A 366 5.67 2.38 -15.05
CA GLY A 366 4.23 2.45 -14.82
C GLY A 366 3.89 2.88 -13.40
N TRP A 367 2.84 3.70 -13.25
CA TRP A 367 2.46 4.31 -11.99
C TRP A 367 0.95 4.49 -11.85
N ASP A 368 0.49 4.72 -10.62
CA ASP A 368 -0.92 5.03 -10.34
C ASP A 368 -1.27 6.47 -10.68
N ALA A 369 -2.54 6.70 -11.03
CA ALA A 369 -3.08 8.04 -11.13
C ALA A 369 -3.01 8.77 -9.78
N PHE A 370 -2.44 9.97 -9.78
CA PHE A 370 -2.31 10.82 -8.61
C PHE A 370 -3.34 11.96 -8.66
N SER A 371 -4.16 12.10 -7.62
CA SER A 371 -5.38 12.93 -7.62
C SER A 371 -5.21 14.40 -8.02
N TYR A 372 -4.01 14.96 -7.85
CA TYR A 372 -3.70 16.36 -8.16
C TYR A 372 -2.98 16.56 -9.51
N ALA A 373 -2.63 15.46 -10.20
CA ALA A 373 -1.85 15.49 -11.43
C ALA A 373 -2.72 15.71 -12.66
N VAL A 374 -2.25 16.55 -13.58
CA VAL A 374 -2.72 16.57 -14.98
C VAL A 374 -1.71 15.93 -15.93
N SER A 375 -0.45 15.79 -15.49
CA SER A 375 0.61 15.11 -16.24
C SER A 375 1.75 14.70 -15.30
N TYR A 376 2.74 13.98 -15.83
CA TYR A 376 3.90 13.49 -15.09
C TYR A 376 5.21 13.79 -15.80
N ASP A 377 6.26 13.93 -15.01
CA ASP A 377 7.64 14.00 -15.45
C ASP A 377 8.43 12.83 -14.85
N VAL A 378 9.21 12.17 -15.70
CA VAL A 378 10.05 11.02 -15.35
C VAL A 378 11.48 11.48 -15.19
N TYR A 379 12.12 11.05 -14.11
CA TYR A 379 13.49 11.35 -13.77
C TYR A 379 14.29 10.06 -13.65
N ARG A 380 15.55 10.14 -14.09
CA ARG A 380 16.53 9.07 -14.05
C ARG A 380 17.83 9.56 -13.42
N CYS A 381 18.40 8.73 -12.56
CA CYS A 381 19.70 8.91 -11.94
C CYS A 381 20.54 7.66 -12.17
N VAL A 382 21.83 7.83 -12.45
CA VAL A 382 22.77 6.71 -12.44
C VAL A 382 22.99 6.29 -10.99
N LEU A 383 22.79 5.00 -10.70
CA LEU A 383 22.87 4.46 -9.35
C LEU A 383 24.18 4.90 -8.66
N GLY A 384 24.05 5.49 -7.48
CA GLY A 384 25.18 5.96 -6.66
C GLY A 384 25.74 7.34 -7.02
N THR A 385 25.23 8.01 -8.05
CA THR A 385 25.71 9.36 -8.41
C THR A 385 24.92 10.49 -7.76
N GLY A 386 23.62 10.27 -7.48
CA GLY A 386 22.69 11.30 -7.00
C GLY A 386 22.32 12.37 -8.03
N ASN A 387 22.76 12.23 -9.29
CA ASN A 387 22.54 13.22 -10.35
C ASN A 387 21.26 12.89 -11.12
N TRP A 388 20.12 13.38 -10.64
CA TRP A 388 18.82 13.22 -11.29
C TRP A 388 18.68 14.10 -12.53
N SER A 389 18.14 13.51 -13.60
CA SER A 389 17.85 14.20 -14.86
C SER A 389 16.47 13.81 -15.38
N LYS A 390 15.71 14.79 -15.89
CA LYS A 390 14.42 14.54 -16.54
C LYS A 390 14.66 13.85 -17.89
N VAL A 391 13.93 12.77 -18.17
CA VAL A 391 14.12 11.97 -19.40
C VAL A 391 13.06 12.25 -20.47
N ASN A 392 11.83 12.60 -20.09
CA ASN A 392 10.77 12.95 -21.03
C ASN A 392 10.91 14.41 -21.50
N GLN A 393 10.66 14.68 -22.78
CA GLN A 393 10.71 16.05 -23.33
C GLN A 393 9.40 16.82 -23.09
N ASN A 394 8.26 16.14 -23.25
CA ASN A 394 6.92 16.69 -23.05
C ASN A 394 6.28 16.04 -21.81
N PRO A 395 5.38 16.74 -21.11
CA PRO A 395 4.61 16.15 -20.00
C PRO A 395 3.83 14.91 -20.46
N ILE A 396 3.79 13.89 -19.60
CA ILE A 396 3.13 12.60 -19.89
C ILE A 396 1.74 12.61 -19.28
N GLU A 397 0.70 12.46 -20.08
CA GLU A 397 -0.69 12.36 -19.60
C GLU A 397 -1.10 10.91 -19.28
N ASP A 398 -0.39 9.94 -19.88
CA ASP A 398 -0.57 8.51 -19.63
C ASP A 398 0.04 8.08 -18.27
N LEU A 399 -0.26 6.85 -17.86
CA LEU A 399 0.23 6.24 -16.63
C LEU A 399 1.46 5.33 -16.85
N SER A 400 2.12 5.50 -17.99
CA SER A 400 3.29 4.71 -18.37
C SER A 400 4.25 5.50 -19.26
N TYR A 401 5.52 5.12 -19.23
CA TYR A 401 6.56 5.71 -20.08
C TYR A 401 7.66 4.70 -20.40
N ILE A 402 8.20 4.76 -21.62
CA ILE A 402 9.34 3.93 -22.04
C ILE A 402 10.57 4.84 -22.20
N ASP A 403 11.58 4.63 -21.36
CA ASP A 403 12.88 5.27 -21.52
C ASP A 403 13.76 4.48 -22.50
N ASN A 404 13.73 4.87 -23.77
CA ASN A 404 14.55 4.28 -24.85
C ASN A 404 15.98 4.85 -24.92
N GLN A 405 16.46 5.54 -23.88
CA GLN A 405 17.80 6.13 -23.83
C GLN A 405 18.63 5.55 -22.69
N ALA A 406 18.22 4.41 -22.12
CA ALA A 406 18.93 3.75 -21.04
C ALA A 406 20.08 2.88 -21.58
N ASP A 407 21.27 3.00 -20.99
CA ASP A 407 22.44 2.20 -21.38
C ASP A 407 22.40 0.84 -20.68
N ASN A 408 22.60 -0.23 -21.45
CA ASN A 408 22.68 -1.61 -20.99
C ASN A 408 23.87 -1.92 -20.06
N GLN A 409 24.81 -0.99 -19.90
CA GLN A 409 25.97 -1.16 -19.02
C GLN A 409 25.82 -0.40 -17.69
N GLN A 410 24.64 0.16 -17.42
CA GLN A 410 24.42 1.05 -16.30
C GLN A 410 23.16 0.70 -15.53
N GLN A 411 23.27 0.76 -14.20
CA GLN A 411 22.11 0.65 -13.31
C GLN A 411 21.54 2.04 -13.05
N TYR A 412 20.21 2.11 -13.03
CA TYR A 412 19.48 3.36 -12.91
C TYR A 412 18.50 3.33 -11.73
N GLU A 413 18.35 4.49 -11.12
CA GLU A 413 17.25 4.85 -10.23
C GLU A 413 16.25 5.71 -11.04
N TYR A 414 14.97 5.37 -10.96
CA TYR A 414 13.88 6.13 -11.54
C TYR A 414 12.95 6.65 -10.45
N ALA A 415 12.42 7.84 -10.69
CA ALA A 415 11.37 8.45 -9.89
C ALA A 415 10.52 9.34 -10.80
N ILE A 416 9.29 9.61 -10.39
CA ILE A 416 8.39 10.51 -11.10
C ILE A 416 8.01 11.70 -10.22
N LYS A 417 7.65 12.81 -10.86
CA LYS A 417 6.94 13.93 -10.23
C LYS A 417 5.60 14.11 -10.95
N ALA A 418 4.54 14.29 -10.17
CA ALA A 418 3.24 14.72 -10.67
C ALA A 418 3.26 16.22 -10.91
N ILE A 419 2.71 16.66 -12.04
CA ILE A 419 2.56 18.07 -12.40
C ILE A 419 1.08 18.41 -12.34
N ASP A 420 0.73 19.43 -11.56
CA ASP A 420 -0.65 19.90 -11.45
C ASP A 420 -1.04 20.90 -12.56
N ALA A 421 -2.32 21.30 -12.56
CA ALA A 421 -2.89 22.20 -13.57
C ALA A 421 -2.24 23.61 -13.61
N GLU A 422 -1.53 24.00 -12.54
CA GLU A 422 -0.84 25.28 -12.43
C GLU A 422 0.67 25.16 -12.76
N GLY A 423 1.13 23.95 -13.07
CA GLY A 423 2.51 23.62 -13.40
C GLY A 423 3.42 23.50 -12.19
N PHE A 424 2.90 23.22 -10.99
CA PHE A 424 3.75 22.85 -9.86
C PHE A 424 4.08 21.36 -9.92
N ALA A 425 5.32 21.01 -9.60
CA ALA A 425 5.80 19.63 -9.57
C ALA A 425 5.82 19.10 -8.14
N SER A 426 5.30 17.89 -7.91
CA SER A 426 5.33 17.24 -6.60
C SER A 426 6.76 16.93 -6.14
N MET A 427 6.89 16.52 -4.88
CA MET A 427 8.06 15.72 -4.45
C MET A 427 8.18 14.45 -5.30
N PHE A 428 9.37 13.84 -5.32
CA PHE A 428 9.58 12.57 -6.00
C PHE A 428 8.69 11.46 -5.41
N SER A 429 8.26 10.55 -6.28
CA SER A 429 7.80 9.23 -5.88
C SER A 429 8.88 8.47 -5.10
N GLN A 430 8.54 7.29 -4.61
CA GLN A 430 9.57 6.29 -4.27
C GLN A 430 10.49 6.02 -5.46
N ILE A 431 11.72 5.61 -5.13
CA ILE A 431 12.72 5.22 -6.11
C ILE A 431 12.42 3.81 -6.61
N CYS A 432 12.50 3.61 -7.91
CA CYS A 432 12.45 2.30 -8.55
C CYS A 432 13.77 1.99 -9.27
N LEU A 433 14.29 0.77 -9.16
CA LEU A 433 15.57 0.39 -9.75
C LEU A 433 15.36 -0.33 -11.09
N ALA A 434 16.24 -0.06 -12.06
CA ALA A 434 16.30 -0.79 -13.32
C ALA A 434 17.73 -1.11 -13.73
N ASN A 435 17.90 -2.30 -14.31
CA ASN A 435 19.17 -2.79 -14.85
C ASN A 435 18.98 -3.26 -16.30
N PRO A 436 19.00 -2.35 -17.28
CA PRO A 436 18.91 -2.71 -18.70
C PRO A 436 20.08 -3.61 -19.06
N VAL A 437 19.84 -4.61 -19.91
CA VAL A 437 20.87 -5.56 -20.34
C VAL A 437 20.81 -5.76 -21.84
N HIS A 438 21.96 -5.84 -22.49
CA HIS A 438 22.00 -5.99 -23.94
C HIS A 438 21.58 -7.40 -24.35
N PHE A 439 20.54 -7.52 -25.17
CA PHE A 439 20.15 -8.79 -25.77
C PHE A 439 21.00 -9.07 -27.00
N SER A 440 21.88 -10.06 -26.89
CA SER A 440 22.79 -10.44 -27.97
C SER A 440 22.12 -11.31 -29.02
N PHE A 441 21.09 -12.07 -28.63
CA PHE A 441 20.44 -13.09 -29.47
C PHE A 441 21.43 -13.98 -30.24
N ALA A 442 22.55 -14.30 -29.57
CA ALA A 442 23.66 -15.08 -30.14
C ALA A 442 23.29 -16.54 -30.36
N ASN A 443 22.32 -17.06 -29.61
CA ASN A 443 21.82 -18.42 -29.69
C ASN A 443 20.37 -18.43 -30.19
N ASP A 444 19.94 -19.55 -30.77
CA ASP A 444 18.60 -19.65 -31.35
C ASP A 444 17.54 -20.05 -30.31
N LEU A 445 17.77 -21.13 -29.55
CA LEU A 445 16.74 -21.71 -28.67
C LEU A 445 17.28 -22.06 -27.27
N LEU A 446 16.56 -21.61 -26.25
CA LEU A 446 16.69 -22.05 -24.86
C LEU A 446 15.42 -22.78 -24.44
N ILE A 447 15.58 -23.93 -23.82
CA ILE A 447 14.53 -24.66 -23.14
C ILE A 447 14.70 -24.41 -21.65
N ILE A 448 13.70 -23.81 -21.00
CA ILE A 448 13.64 -23.71 -19.55
C ILE A 448 12.77 -24.87 -19.09
N ASP A 449 13.43 -25.77 -18.37
CA ASP A 449 12.83 -26.93 -17.76
C ASP A 449 12.47 -26.59 -16.31
N GLU A 450 11.18 -26.42 -16.03
CA GLU A 450 10.68 -26.15 -14.69
C GLU A 450 10.45 -27.43 -13.85
N THR A 451 10.74 -28.60 -14.43
CA THR A 451 10.46 -29.90 -13.84
C THR A 451 11.14 -30.07 -12.48
N TRP A 452 10.40 -30.55 -11.48
CA TRP A 452 10.93 -31.00 -10.20
C TRP A 452 11.00 -32.51 -10.20
N ASP A 453 12.16 -33.06 -10.59
CA ASP A 453 12.67 -34.41 -10.34
C ASP A 453 11.60 -35.41 -9.83
N GLY A 454 10.67 -35.79 -10.71
CA GLY A 454 9.68 -36.80 -10.39
C GLY A 454 10.34 -38.16 -10.15
N ASN A 455 9.53 -39.17 -9.85
CA ASN A 455 10.05 -40.51 -9.55
C ASN A 455 9.97 -41.48 -10.75
N GLY A 456 9.75 -40.95 -11.96
CA GLY A 456 9.60 -41.72 -13.20
C GLY A 456 8.27 -42.50 -13.27
N ALA A 457 7.30 -42.20 -12.41
CA ALA A 457 5.98 -42.80 -12.47
C ALA A 457 5.15 -42.17 -13.60
N ILE A 458 4.12 -42.91 -14.03
CA ILE A 458 3.03 -42.34 -14.85
C ILE A 458 2.54 -41.07 -14.14
N ILE A 459 2.38 -39.97 -14.88
CA ILE A 459 2.02 -38.60 -14.42
C ILE A 459 3.04 -37.88 -13.51
N SER A 460 4.24 -38.44 -13.32
CA SER A 460 5.34 -37.83 -12.57
C SER A 460 6.68 -38.24 -13.19
N PRO A 461 6.99 -37.73 -14.40
CA PRO A 461 8.24 -38.05 -15.10
C PRO A 461 9.44 -37.60 -14.27
N ASP A 462 10.56 -38.30 -14.40
CA ASP A 462 11.85 -37.80 -13.90
C ASP A 462 12.54 -36.95 -14.98
N ASP A 463 13.55 -36.15 -14.60
CA ASP A 463 14.27 -35.26 -15.51
C ASP A 463 14.80 -35.98 -16.76
N ALA A 464 15.34 -37.19 -16.59
CA ALA A 464 15.87 -37.96 -17.72
C ALA A 464 14.79 -38.28 -18.77
N MET A 465 13.56 -38.58 -18.33
CA MET A 465 12.43 -38.81 -19.23
C MET A 465 12.00 -37.54 -19.97
N VAL A 466 12.06 -36.38 -19.32
CA VAL A 466 11.69 -35.07 -19.91
C VAL A 466 12.77 -34.60 -20.89
N ASP A 467 14.03 -34.66 -20.48
CA ASP A 467 15.20 -34.39 -21.32
C ASP A 467 15.21 -35.23 -22.59
N ASP A 468 15.04 -36.56 -22.47
CA ASP A 468 15.00 -37.46 -23.62
C ASP A 468 13.84 -37.11 -24.58
N TYR A 469 12.68 -36.74 -24.03
CA TYR A 469 11.51 -36.35 -24.83
C TYR A 469 11.77 -35.08 -25.62
N TYR A 470 12.25 -34.01 -24.98
CA TYR A 470 12.51 -32.75 -25.68
C TYR A 470 13.73 -32.84 -26.60
N ALA A 471 14.75 -33.64 -26.27
CA ALA A 471 15.86 -33.95 -27.19
C ALA A 471 15.37 -34.60 -28.49
N ASN A 472 14.44 -35.56 -28.39
CA ASN A 472 13.84 -36.19 -29.57
C ASN A 472 12.91 -35.24 -30.33
N ALA A 473 12.06 -34.49 -29.60
CA ALA A 473 11.11 -33.56 -30.19
C ALA A 473 11.78 -32.39 -30.91
N LEU A 474 12.95 -31.95 -30.46
CA LEU A 474 13.68 -30.84 -31.07
C LEU A 474 14.67 -31.28 -32.14
N ASN A 475 15.17 -32.51 -32.11
CA ASN A 475 16.14 -33.01 -33.11
C ASN A 475 15.64 -32.82 -34.56
N PRO A 476 16.37 -32.11 -35.46
CA PRO A 476 17.80 -31.74 -35.36
C PRO A 476 18.09 -30.29 -34.96
N LEU A 477 17.15 -29.55 -34.39
CA LEU A 477 17.38 -28.20 -33.89
C LEU A 477 18.41 -28.22 -32.76
N GLU A 478 19.38 -27.32 -32.81
CA GLU A 478 20.30 -27.08 -31.71
C GLU A 478 19.60 -26.23 -30.64
N PHE A 479 19.75 -26.63 -29.37
CA PHE A 479 19.16 -25.95 -28.24
C PHE A 479 20.04 -26.11 -27.01
N HIS A 480 19.86 -25.21 -26.05
CA HIS A 480 20.40 -25.34 -24.70
C HIS A 480 19.26 -25.56 -23.71
N THR A 481 19.55 -26.22 -22.60
CA THR A 481 18.58 -26.44 -21.50
C THR A 481 19.00 -25.65 -20.27
N TRP A 482 18.02 -25.08 -19.58
CA TRP A 482 18.14 -24.47 -18.27
C TRP A 482 17.22 -25.19 -17.30
N ASP A 483 17.82 -26.08 -16.52
CA ASP A 483 17.16 -26.78 -15.41
C ASP A 483 16.92 -25.80 -14.25
N PHE A 484 15.65 -25.49 -14.00
CA PHE A 484 15.21 -24.59 -12.95
C PHE A 484 15.45 -25.16 -11.54
N ALA A 485 15.30 -26.47 -11.34
CA ALA A 485 15.49 -27.12 -10.04
C ALA A 485 16.96 -27.05 -9.59
N ALA A 486 17.90 -27.20 -10.52
CA ALA A 486 19.33 -27.10 -10.23
C ALA A 486 19.88 -25.66 -10.23
N GLN A 487 19.39 -24.78 -11.11
CA GLN A 487 19.99 -23.47 -11.35
C GLN A 487 19.15 -22.28 -10.85
N GLY A 488 17.89 -22.51 -10.52
CA GLY A 488 16.92 -21.46 -10.18
C GLY A 488 16.45 -20.66 -11.40
N LEU A 489 15.82 -19.50 -11.15
CA LEU A 489 15.34 -18.60 -12.20
C LEU A 489 16.51 -18.02 -13.01
N PRO A 490 16.52 -18.14 -14.36
CA PRO A 490 17.57 -17.53 -15.18
C PRO A 490 17.55 -16.01 -15.06
N ASP A 491 18.71 -15.38 -15.17
CA ASP A 491 18.77 -13.92 -15.25
C ASP A 491 18.37 -13.42 -16.65
N LEU A 492 18.02 -12.14 -16.72
CA LEU A 492 17.56 -11.51 -17.95
C LEU A 492 18.66 -11.50 -19.04
N GLN A 493 19.93 -11.42 -18.66
CA GLN A 493 21.05 -11.47 -19.61
C GLN A 493 21.16 -12.85 -20.27
N THR A 494 20.93 -13.92 -19.51
CA THR A 494 20.91 -15.30 -20.00
C THR A 494 19.80 -15.47 -21.03
N MET A 495 18.55 -15.13 -20.67
CA MET A 495 17.42 -15.21 -21.61
C MET A 495 17.65 -14.33 -22.85
N GLY A 496 18.15 -13.10 -22.67
CA GLY A 496 18.46 -12.16 -23.76
C GLY A 496 19.54 -12.63 -24.73
N SER A 497 20.25 -13.72 -24.44
CA SER A 497 21.18 -14.35 -25.39
C SER A 497 20.50 -15.28 -26.40
N TYR A 498 19.21 -15.59 -26.23
CA TYR A 498 18.44 -16.50 -27.08
C TYR A 498 17.29 -15.81 -27.79
N LYS A 499 17.10 -16.12 -29.07
CA LYS A 499 15.98 -15.57 -29.88
C LYS A 499 14.62 -16.13 -29.46
N VAL A 500 14.59 -17.41 -29.08
CA VAL A 500 13.39 -18.12 -28.63
C VAL A 500 13.68 -18.77 -27.29
N VAL A 501 12.76 -18.61 -26.35
CA VAL A 501 12.71 -19.34 -25.09
C VAL A 501 11.44 -20.18 -25.07
N LEU A 502 11.58 -21.49 -24.83
CA LEU A 502 10.46 -22.38 -24.54
C LEU A 502 10.50 -22.71 -23.06
N TRP A 503 9.48 -22.27 -22.34
CA TRP A 503 9.27 -22.57 -20.93
C TRP A 503 8.26 -23.71 -20.83
N HIS A 504 8.67 -24.84 -20.25
CA HIS A 504 7.74 -25.94 -19.98
C HIS A 504 7.70 -26.31 -18.50
N ASP A 505 6.52 -26.76 -18.10
CA ASP A 505 6.19 -27.22 -16.76
C ASP A 505 5.28 -28.45 -16.92
N ASP A 506 5.72 -29.60 -16.46
CA ASP A 506 4.94 -30.83 -16.50
C ASP A 506 4.53 -31.32 -15.09
N GLU A 507 4.62 -30.43 -14.09
CA GLU A 507 4.18 -30.62 -12.72
C GLU A 507 2.71 -30.23 -12.51
N MET A 508 2.02 -31.07 -11.75
CA MET A 508 0.63 -30.78 -11.36
C MET A 508 0.51 -29.80 -10.19
N ALA A 509 1.58 -29.59 -9.41
CA ALA A 509 1.45 -29.11 -8.03
C ALA A 509 2.10 -27.76 -7.73
N MET A 510 3.20 -27.39 -8.42
CA MET A 510 4.03 -26.25 -7.99
C MET A 510 4.61 -25.45 -9.17
N PRO A 511 3.78 -24.75 -9.96
CA PRO A 511 4.28 -23.87 -11.02
C PRO A 511 5.10 -22.69 -10.44
N GLN A 512 6.40 -22.69 -10.66
CA GLN A 512 7.41 -21.67 -10.33
C GLN A 512 7.39 -20.45 -11.26
N ILE A 513 6.68 -20.52 -12.40
CA ILE A 513 6.52 -19.38 -13.32
C ILE A 513 5.92 -18.12 -12.66
N SER A 514 5.24 -18.27 -11.51
CA SER A 514 4.63 -17.18 -10.71
C SER A 514 5.62 -16.21 -10.04
N GLY A 515 6.93 -16.44 -10.19
CA GLY A 515 7.99 -15.49 -9.80
C GLY A 515 8.79 -14.95 -10.98
N ALA A 516 8.42 -15.30 -12.20
CA ALA A 516 9.17 -14.99 -13.42
C ALA A 516 8.53 -13.89 -14.27
N GLU A 517 7.38 -13.34 -13.90
CA GLU A 517 6.58 -12.49 -14.81
C GLU A 517 7.30 -11.22 -15.26
N ASP A 518 8.05 -10.59 -14.36
CA ASP A 518 8.85 -9.40 -14.68
C ASP A 518 10.00 -9.75 -15.63
N LEU A 519 10.65 -10.89 -15.42
CA LEU A 519 11.70 -11.42 -16.29
C LEU A 519 11.15 -11.75 -17.69
N LEU A 520 10.03 -12.48 -17.75
CA LEU A 520 9.36 -12.86 -19.00
C LEU A 520 8.88 -11.61 -19.74
N SER A 521 8.32 -10.64 -19.01
CA SER A 521 7.89 -9.36 -19.58
C SER A 521 9.07 -8.61 -20.19
N ALA A 522 10.17 -8.48 -19.44
CA ALA A 522 11.38 -7.81 -19.89
C ALA A 522 12.02 -8.49 -21.12
N TYR A 523 12.05 -9.82 -21.14
CA TYR A 523 12.54 -10.60 -22.28
C TYR A 523 11.71 -10.35 -23.54
N MET A 524 10.38 -10.40 -23.43
CA MET A 524 9.48 -10.15 -24.55
C MET A 524 9.55 -8.69 -25.04
N MET A 525 9.62 -7.73 -24.12
CA MET A 525 9.76 -6.30 -24.43
C MET A 525 11.03 -6.01 -25.23
N GLY A 526 12.17 -6.63 -24.87
CA GLY A 526 13.40 -6.52 -25.65
C GLY A 526 13.40 -7.34 -26.95
N GLY A 527 12.26 -7.90 -27.37
CA GLY A 527 12.07 -8.56 -28.65
C GLY A 527 12.26 -10.08 -28.66
N GLY A 528 12.44 -10.69 -27.48
CA GLY A 528 12.50 -12.13 -27.32
C GLY A 528 11.17 -12.82 -27.64
N LYS A 529 11.23 -14.08 -28.11
CA LYS A 529 10.05 -14.88 -28.47
C LYS A 529 9.83 -15.97 -27.44
N LEU A 530 8.65 -16.01 -26.84
CA LEU A 530 8.37 -16.84 -25.69
C LEU A 530 7.30 -17.88 -26.05
N ILE A 531 7.60 -19.15 -25.80
CA ILE A 531 6.65 -20.26 -25.85
C ILE A 531 6.45 -20.74 -24.42
N ILE A 532 5.22 -20.83 -23.95
CA ILE A 532 4.89 -21.37 -22.63
C ILE A 532 3.93 -22.55 -22.82
N GLY A 533 4.21 -23.67 -22.17
CA GLY A 533 3.27 -24.79 -22.12
C GLY A 533 3.44 -25.60 -20.85
N GLY A 534 2.35 -25.82 -20.13
CA GLY A 534 2.44 -26.61 -18.91
C GLY A 534 1.11 -26.78 -18.19
N TRP A 535 1.15 -27.48 -17.06
CA TRP A 535 -0.02 -27.58 -16.20
C TRP A 535 -0.14 -26.36 -15.30
N LYS A 536 -1.32 -25.72 -15.27
CA LYS A 536 -1.66 -24.61 -14.35
C LYS A 536 -0.82 -23.33 -14.45
N THR A 537 0.14 -23.27 -15.37
CA THR A 537 0.92 -22.08 -15.70
C THR A 537 0.03 -20.86 -15.96
N ALA A 538 -1.13 -21.02 -16.60
CA ALA A 538 -2.01 -19.90 -16.95
C ALA A 538 -2.57 -19.17 -15.72
N SER A 539 -2.89 -19.92 -14.66
CA SER A 539 -3.31 -19.35 -13.37
C SER A 539 -2.16 -18.93 -12.47
N ALA A 540 -0.95 -19.40 -12.75
CA ALA A 540 0.24 -19.04 -11.99
C ALA A 540 0.80 -17.67 -12.41
N ILE A 541 0.62 -17.30 -13.68
CA ILE A 541 0.99 -15.98 -14.21
C ILE A 541 0.01 -14.92 -13.70
N GLY A 542 0.55 -13.87 -13.06
CA GLY A 542 -0.24 -12.75 -12.53
C GLY A 542 -0.98 -11.92 -13.60
N GLU A 543 -2.07 -11.28 -13.19
CA GLU A 543 -2.95 -10.46 -14.05
C GLU A 543 -2.20 -9.35 -14.81
N ALA A 544 -1.16 -8.76 -14.20
CA ALA A 544 -0.36 -7.71 -14.83
C ALA A 544 0.35 -8.15 -16.11
N PHE A 545 0.75 -9.43 -16.21
CA PHE A 545 1.35 -9.97 -17.43
C PHE A 545 0.29 -10.10 -18.54
N TRP A 546 -0.88 -10.62 -18.21
CA TRP A 546 -1.99 -10.74 -19.15
C TRP A 546 -2.48 -9.38 -19.65
N GLN A 547 -2.70 -8.42 -18.75
CA GLN A 547 -3.06 -7.05 -19.12
C GLN A 547 -2.03 -6.36 -20.03
N ARG A 548 -0.77 -6.78 -19.97
CA ARG A 548 0.31 -6.22 -20.78
C ARG A 548 0.39 -6.80 -22.19
N PHE A 549 0.22 -8.12 -22.32
CA PHE A 549 0.46 -8.80 -23.60
C PHE A 549 -0.81 -9.33 -24.28
N VAL A 550 -1.85 -9.65 -23.51
CA VAL A 550 -3.14 -10.17 -24.01
C VAL A 550 -4.32 -9.59 -23.19
N PRO A 551 -4.60 -8.28 -23.29
CA PRO A 551 -5.51 -7.62 -22.35
C PRO A 551 -6.95 -8.14 -22.32
N SER A 552 -7.41 -8.76 -23.42
CA SER A 552 -8.77 -9.33 -23.55
C SER A 552 -8.84 -10.84 -23.27
N ILE A 553 -7.78 -11.43 -22.69
CA ILE A 553 -7.77 -12.88 -22.43
C ILE A 553 -8.74 -13.28 -21.31
N GLU A 554 -9.53 -14.32 -21.59
CA GLU A 554 -10.34 -15.03 -20.61
C GLU A 554 -9.80 -16.45 -20.45
N LEU A 555 -9.63 -16.90 -19.20
CA LEU A 555 -9.06 -18.20 -18.85
C LEU A 555 -10.15 -19.16 -18.37
N TYR A 556 -10.21 -20.35 -18.99
CA TYR A 556 -11.16 -21.41 -18.65
C TYR A 556 -10.41 -22.67 -18.23
N PHE A 557 -10.65 -23.15 -17.00
CA PHE A 557 -9.92 -24.27 -16.41
C PHE A 557 -10.77 -25.53 -16.27
N ASP A 558 -10.34 -26.61 -16.94
CA ASP A 558 -10.93 -27.93 -16.80
C ASP A 558 -10.03 -28.84 -15.93
N ASN A 559 -10.35 -28.93 -14.64
CA ASN A 559 -9.65 -29.82 -13.71
C ASN A 559 -9.80 -31.34 -14.03
N PRO A 560 -10.99 -31.85 -14.41
CA PRO A 560 -11.15 -33.27 -14.77
C PRO A 560 -10.39 -33.65 -16.05
N ALA A 561 -10.10 -34.95 -16.21
CA ALA A 561 -9.54 -35.48 -17.46
C ALA A 561 -10.53 -35.27 -18.61
N CYS A 562 -10.16 -34.42 -19.57
CA CYS A 562 -11.09 -33.92 -20.57
C CYS A 562 -10.52 -33.85 -21.98
N LEU A 563 -9.24 -33.50 -22.17
CA LEU A 563 -8.67 -33.33 -23.51
C LEU A 563 -8.29 -34.68 -24.11
N ILE A 564 -8.72 -34.93 -25.35
CA ILE A 564 -8.45 -36.15 -26.12
C ILE A 564 -7.37 -35.90 -27.18
N SER A 565 -7.54 -34.84 -27.98
CA SER A 565 -6.60 -34.40 -29.01
C SER A 565 -6.67 -32.89 -29.20
N ALA A 566 -5.62 -32.30 -29.74
CA ALA A 566 -5.56 -30.91 -30.18
C ALA A 566 -5.44 -30.86 -31.71
N GLU A 567 -6.33 -30.12 -32.36
CA GLU A 567 -6.40 -29.98 -33.81
C GLU A 567 -6.00 -28.57 -34.23
N SER A 568 -5.19 -28.45 -35.28
CA SER A 568 -4.79 -27.18 -35.88
C SER A 568 -5.05 -27.19 -37.39
N ASP A 569 -5.41 -26.02 -37.93
CA ASP A 569 -5.52 -25.83 -39.38
C ASP A 569 -4.14 -25.56 -40.04
N GLU A 570 -3.12 -25.22 -39.24
CA GLU A 570 -1.78 -24.86 -39.72
C GLU A 570 -0.67 -25.83 -39.28
N TYR A 571 -0.81 -26.42 -38.08
CA TYR A 571 0.17 -27.33 -37.50
C TYR A 571 -0.37 -28.77 -37.40
N PRO A 572 0.48 -29.78 -37.18
CA PRO A 572 0.05 -31.16 -37.00
C PRO A 572 -0.91 -31.33 -35.81
N SER A 573 -1.85 -32.28 -35.91
CA SER A 573 -2.68 -32.68 -34.76
C SER A 573 -1.82 -33.27 -33.65
N LEU A 574 -2.10 -32.91 -32.40
CA LEU A 574 -1.45 -33.48 -31.22
C LEU A 574 -2.41 -34.42 -30.51
N GLU A 575 -2.02 -35.68 -30.37
CA GLU A 575 -2.80 -36.69 -29.66
C GLU A 575 -2.23 -36.86 -28.25
N VAL A 576 -3.10 -37.00 -27.24
CA VAL A 576 -2.65 -37.33 -25.87
C VAL A 576 -1.97 -38.69 -25.89
N ASP A 577 -0.85 -38.83 -25.18
CA ASP A 577 -0.17 -40.12 -25.05
C ASP A 577 -0.78 -40.96 -23.91
N PRO A 578 -1.60 -41.99 -24.22
CA PRO A 578 -2.23 -42.79 -23.18
C PRO A 578 -1.22 -43.58 -22.34
N ALA A 579 0.03 -43.76 -22.80
CA ALA A 579 1.08 -44.41 -22.03
C ALA A 579 1.55 -43.54 -20.84
N LYS A 580 1.41 -42.22 -20.95
CA LYS A 580 1.77 -41.25 -19.91
C LYS A 580 0.60 -40.88 -19.00
N MET A 581 -0.61 -41.37 -19.29
CA MET A 581 -1.84 -41.05 -18.56
C MET A 581 -2.17 -42.08 -17.48
N ALA A 582 -2.67 -41.59 -16.34
CA ALA A 582 -3.20 -42.46 -15.30
C ALA A 582 -4.41 -43.26 -15.85
N PRO A 583 -4.53 -44.57 -15.53
CA PRO A 583 -5.62 -45.41 -16.06
C PRO A 583 -7.03 -44.86 -15.78
N VAL A 584 -7.20 -44.15 -14.67
CA VAL A 584 -8.49 -43.54 -14.26
C VAL A 584 -8.93 -42.38 -15.16
N TRP A 585 -8.01 -41.83 -15.97
CA TRP A 585 -8.30 -40.73 -16.90
C TRP A 585 -8.71 -41.21 -18.29
N ASN A 586 -8.77 -42.52 -18.52
CA ASN A 586 -9.19 -43.12 -19.80
C ASN A 586 -8.43 -42.57 -21.02
N GLY A 587 -7.15 -42.24 -20.85
CA GLY A 587 -6.30 -41.69 -21.92
C GLY A 587 -6.54 -40.21 -22.24
N MET A 588 -7.26 -39.48 -21.39
CA MET A 588 -7.50 -38.03 -21.55
C MET A 588 -6.62 -37.22 -20.60
N LEU A 589 -6.23 -36.02 -21.04
CA LEU A 589 -5.40 -35.11 -20.26
C LEU A 589 -6.29 -34.22 -19.35
N PRO A 590 -6.01 -34.14 -18.04
CA PRO A 590 -6.67 -33.22 -17.10
C PRO A 590 -5.94 -31.88 -16.97
N MET A 591 -6.55 -30.96 -16.20
CA MET A 591 -6.01 -29.65 -15.82
C MET A 591 -5.60 -28.80 -17.03
N VAL A 592 -6.46 -28.81 -18.05
CA VAL A 592 -6.25 -28.10 -19.30
C VAL A 592 -6.88 -26.71 -19.19
N TYR A 593 -6.16 -25.72 -19.70
CA TYR A 593 -6.68 -24.38 -19.93
C TYR A 593 -7.14 -24.21 -21.37
N SER A 594 -8.23 -23.46 -21.51
CA SER A 594 -8.69 -22.93 -22.79
C SER A 594 -8.94 -21.43 -22.67
N PHE A 595 -8.95 -20.75 -23.81
CA PHE A 595 -8.81 -19.31 -23.90
C PHE A 595 -9.83 -18.74 -24.88
N GLU A 596 -10.34 -17.55 -24.53
CA GLU A 596 -11.02 -16.63 -25.45
C GLU A 596 -10.35 -15.25 -25.35
N GLY A 597 -10.36 -14.46 -26.42
CA GLY A 597 -9.74 -13.14 -26.46
C GLY A 597 -9.34 -12.71 -27.88
N ASP A 598 -8.70 -11.55 -27.99
CA ASP A 598 -8.20 -11.02 -29.25
C ASP A 598 -6.77 -11.51 -29.52
N PHE A 599 -6.65 -12.76 -29.97
CA PHE A 599 -5.38 -13.38 -30.37
C PHE A 599 -5.55 -14.29 -31.58
N VAL A 600 -4.45 -14.82 -32.12
CA VAL A 600 -4.50 -15.82 -33.19
C VAL A 600 -4.63 -17.21 -32.57
N GLU A 601 -5.77 -17.87 -32.78
CA GLU A 601 -5.99 -19.25 -32.36
C GLU A 601 -5.05 -20.20 -33.12
N MET A 602 -4.32 -21.05 -32.39
CA MET A 602 -3.43 -22.06 -32.98
C MET A 602 -4.04 -23.46 -32.95
N TYR A 603 -4.73 -23.82 -31.86
CA TYR A 603 -5.29 -25.14 -31.66
C TYR A 603 -6.68 -25.09 -31.04
N SER A 604 -7.54 -26.00 -31.47
CA SER A 604 -8.83 -26.32 -30.86
C SER A 604 -8.81 -27.75 -30.29
N GLY A 605 -9.47 -27.98 -29.17
CA GLY A 605 -9.45 -29.28 -28.50
C GLY A 605 -10.63 -30.19 -28.89
N THR A 606 -10.38 -31.48 -29.00
CA THR A 606 -11.41 -32.52 -28.88
C THR A 606 -11.54 -32.90 -27.41
N PHE A 607 -12.70 -32.67 -26.81
CA PHE A 607 -12.91 -32.85 -25.38
C PHE A 607 -13.95 -33.92 -25.02
N ALA A 608 -13.88 -34.40 -23.78
CA ALA A 608 -14.95 -35.12 -23.11
C ALA A 608 -16.22 -34.25 -23.03
N PRO A 609 -17.42 -34.88 -22.97
CA PRO A 609 -18.66 -34.15 -22.70
C PRO A 609 -18.55 -33.31 -21.43
N ASP A 610 -19.17 -32.13 -21.44
CA ASP A 610 -19.23 -31.18 -20.32
C ASP A 610 -17.93 -30.39 -20.02
N SER A 611 -16.90 -30.52 -20.86
CA SER A 611 -15.69 -29.67 -20.79
C SER A 611 -16.02 -28.20 -21.09
N GLN A 612 -15.40 -27.28 -20.34
CA GLN A 612 -15.53 -25.84 -20.58
C GLN A 612 -14.75 -25.38 -21.81
N GLY A 613 -13.74 -26.13 -22.24
CA GLY A 613 -12.95 -25.85 -23.44
C GLY A 613 -13.62 -26.15 -24.78
N ILE A 614 -14.85 -26.66 -24.79
CA ILE A 614 -15.62 -26.84 -26.03
C ILE A 614 -15.81 -25.47 -26.70
N ASP A 615 -15.52 -25.44 -28.01
CA ASP A 615 -15.57 -24.25 -28.88
C ASP A 615 -14.59 -23.12 -28.50
N LYS A 616 -13.56 -23.41 -27.68
CA LYS A 616 -12.50 -22.45 -27.31
C LYS A 616 -11.12 -22.86 -27.83
N SER A 617 -10.22 -21.89 -27.88
CA SER A 617 -8.81 -22.14 -28.22
C SER A 617 -8.09 -22.81 -27.05
N ILE A 618 -7.21 -23.77 -27.31
CA ILE A 618 -6.36 -24.43 -26.30
C ILE A 618 -4.88 -24.09 -26.47
N ALA A 619 -4.55 -23.36 -27.52
CA ALA A 619 -3.26 -22.71 -27.69
C ALA A 619 -3.40 -21.49 -28.62
N PHE A 620 -2.68 -20.41 -28.34
CA PHE A 620 -2.77 -19.18 -29.12
C PHE A 620 -1.40 -18.54 -29.34
N LYS A 621 -1.37 -17.60 -30.29
CA LYS A 621 -0.24 -16.72 -30.59
C LYS A 621 -0.69 -15.27 -30.51
N GLN A 622 0.06 -14.45 -29.78
CA GLN A 622 -0.12 -13.00 -29.68
C GLN A 622 1.26 -12.34 -29.70
N ASP A 623 1.56 -11.59 -30.76
CA ASP A 623 2.87 -11.00 -31.02
C ASP A 623 4.03 -12.01 -30.87
N ASN A 624 4.86 -11.86 -29.84
CA ASN A 624 6.00 -12.72 -29.53
C ASN A 624 5.68 -13.82 -28.50
N LEU A 625 4.43 -13.91 -28.02
CA LEU A 625 3.97 -14.94 -27.09
C LEU A 625 3.24 -16.06 -27.83
N ILE A 626 3.61 -17.29 -27.51
CA ILE A 626 2.85 -18.49 -27.83
C ILE A 626 2.54 -19.22 -26.54
N TYR A 627 1.28 -19.59 -26.37
CA TYR A 627 0.82 -20.19 -25.13
C TYR A 627 0.05 -21.47 -25.42
N PHE A 628 0.41 -22.56 -24.74
CA PHE A 628 -0.32 -23.83 -24.73
C PHE A 628 -0.98 -23.99 -23.36
N GLY A 629 -2.30 -24.21 -23.35
CA GLY A 629 -3.06 -24.48 -22.12
C GLY A 629 -2.85 -25.88 -21.55
N PHE A 630 -1.87 -26.61 -22.06
CA PHE A 630 -1.56 -27.98 -21.68
C PHE A 630 -0.06 -28.25 -21.83
N PRO A 631 0.49 -29.21 -21.06
CA PRO A 631 1.89 -29.63 -21.18
C PRO A 631 2.13 -30.44 -22.46
N LEU A 632 3.16 -30.07 -23.22
CA LEU A 632 3.55 -30.78 -24.45
C LEU A 632 4.14 -32.17 -24.16
N TYR A 633 4.74 -32.38 -22.99
CA TYR A 633 5.30 -33.67 -22.58
C TYR A 633 4.29 -34.83 -22.65
N PHE A 634 3.01 -34.57 -22.34
CA PHE A 634 1.98 -35.59 -22.28
C PHE A 634 1.28 -35.89 -23.61
N MET A 635 1.76 -35.30 -24.71
CA MET A 635 1.32 -35.59 -26.06
C MET A 635 2.23 -36.63 -26.74
N GLN A 636 1.76 -37.19 -27.85
CA GLN A 636 2.55 -38.08 -28.69
C GLN A 636 3.75 -37.33 -29.29
N GLU A 637 4.96 -37.89 -29.08
CA GLU A 637 6.24 -37.26 -29.43
C GLU A 637 6.34 -36.87 -30.91
N ASP A 638 5.89 -37.73 -31.83
CA ASP A 638 5.95 -37.46 -33.27
C ASP A 638 5.15 -36.20 -33.68
N GLY A 639 4.01 -35.95 -33.01
CA GLY A 639 3.18 -34.78 -33.25
C GLY A 639 3.84 -33.51 -32.72
N VAL A 640 4.34 -33.56 -31.48
CA VAL A 640 5.04 -32.43 -30.85
C VAL A 640 6.34 -32.11 -31.60
N ARG A 641 7.07 -33.12 -32.07
CA ARG A 641 8.26 -32.95 -32.90
C ARG A 641 7.96 -32.17 -34.17
N ALA A 642 6.92 -32.58 -34.90
CA ALA A 642 6.53 -31.91 -36.13
C ALA A 642 6.02 -30.47 -35.88
N LEU A 643 5.33 -30.22 -34.76
CA LEU A 643 4.95 -28.89 -34.31
C LEU A 643 6.17 -28.02 -34.00
N LEU A 644 7.04 -28.45 -33.07
CA LEU A 644 8.16 -27.63 -32.59
C LEU A 644 9.14 -27.31 -33.70
N GLN A 645 9.42 -28.27 -34.60
CA GLN A 645 10.25 -28.01 -35.79
C GLN A 645 9.67 -26.92 -36.69
N ALA A 646 8.37 -26.97 -36.98
CA ALA A 646 7.73 -25.96 -37.81
C ALA A 646 7.70 -24.60 -37.10
N LEU A 647 7.31 -24.60 -35.83
CA LEU A 647 7.07 -23.40 -35.05
C LEU A 647 8.35 -22.64 -34.73
N ILE A 648 9.39 -23.34 -34.28
CA ILE A 648 10.66 -22.69 -33.92
C ILE A 648 11.34 -22.12 -35.16
N LEU A 649 11.31 -22.80 -36.31
CA LEU A 649 11.84 -22.26 -37.57
C LEU A 649 11.08 -21.00 -38.03
N GLU A 650 9.76 -21.00 -37.87
CA GLU A 650 8.95 -19.80 -38.12
C GLU A 650 9.38 -18.64 -37.21
N LEU A 651 9.53 -18.90 -35.91
CA LEU A 651 9.99 -17.90 -34.94
C LEU A 651 11.43 -17.45 -35.19
N LEU A 652 12.32 -18.29 -35.68
CA LEU A 652 13.70 -17.89 -36.02
C LEU A 652 13.78 -17.11 -37.35
N GLY A 653 12.68 -17.01 -38.11
CA GLY A 653 12.63 -16.32 -39.40
C GLY A 653 13.29 -17.12 -40.54
N THR A 654 13.57 -18.41 -40.33
CA THR A 654 14.05 -19.33 -41.37
C THR A 654 12.84 -19.91 -42.10
N SER A 655 12.19 -19.09 -42.93
CA SER A 655 11.15 -19.56 -43.84
C SER A 655 11.75 -20.58 -44.82
N THR A 656 11.20 -21.79 -44.86
CA THR A 656 11.18 -22.54 -46.13
C THR A 656 10.44 -21.68 -47.15
N GLU A 657 11.01 -21.58 -48.34
CA GLU A 657 10.74 -20.55 -49.35
C GLU A 657 9.26 -20.25 -49.67
N ASP A 658 9.07 -18.96 -50.01
CA ASP A 658 8.03 -18.30 -50.80
C ASP A 658 6.71 -17.88 -50.14
N GLN A 659 6.68 -16.59 -49.76
CA GLN A 659 5.48 -15.77 -49.60
C GLN A 659 4.81 -15.54 -50.98
N ILE A 660 4.09 -16.56 -51.45
CA ILE A 660 2.87 -16.33 -52.21
C ILE A 660 1.75 -16.68 -51.24
N ALA A 661 0.87 -15.73 -50.95
CA ALA A 661 -0.29 -15.88 -50.08
C ALA A 661 -0.84 -17.31 -50.17
N LYS A 662 -0.71 -18.09 -49.09
CA LYS A 662 -1.24 -19.46 -49.02
C LYS A 662 -2.72 -19.37 -49.39
N PRO A 663 -3.19 -20.02 -50.47
CA PRO A 663 -4.61 -20.02 -50.80
C PRO A 663 -5.36 -20.64 -49.62
N MET A 664 -6.47 -20.01 -49.18
CA MET A 664 -7.31 -20.56 -48.10
C MET A 664 -7.55 -22.05 -48.36
N PRO A 665 -7.07 -22.97 -47.51
CA PRO A 665 -7.28 -24.38 -47.75
C PRO A 665 -8.78 -24.64 -47.85
N MET A 666 -9.17 -25.50 -48.78
CA MET A 666 -10.56 -25.89 -48.89
C MET A 666 -10.95 -26.61 -47.59
N THR A 667 -11.91 -26.10 -46.83
CA THR A 667 -12.38 -26.73 -45.58
C THR A 667 -13.84 -27.16 -45.71
N LEU A 668 -14.26 -28.12 -44.88
CA LEU A 668 -15.63 -28.61 -44.82
C LEU A 668 -15.98 -28.93 -43.37
N LYS A 669 -16.88 -28.14 -42.78
CA LYS A 669 -17.39 -28.26 -41.41
C LYS A 669 -18.92 -28.40 -41.44
N ALA A 670 -19.48 -29.03 -40.41
CA ALA A 670 -20.92 -29.08 -40.18
C ALA A 670 -21.17 -28.81 -38.69
N TYR A 671 -22.01 -27.84 -38.37
CA TYR A 671 -22.34 -27.47 -36.99
C TYR A 671 -23.84 -27.20 -36.81
N PRO A 672 -24.48 -27.75 -35.78
CA PRO A 672 -23.92 -28.72 -34.82
C PRO A 672 -23.57 -30.07 -35.47
N ASN A 673 -22.70 -30.87 -34.85
CA ASN A 673 -22.40 -32.26 -35.22
C ASN A 673 -21.87 -33.05 -33.99
N PRO A 674 -22.63 -33.99 -33.39
CA PRO A 674 -23.90 -34.54 -33.87
C PRO A 674 -25.04 -33.51 -33.97
N PHE A 675 -25.98 -33.72 -34.88
CA PHE A 675 -27.10 -32.79 -35.13
C PHE A 675 -28.46 -33.45 -34.99
N ASN A 676 -29.50 -32.65 -34.68
CA ASN A 676 -30.90 -33.10 -34.57
C ASN A 676 -31.91 -31.99 -34.92
N PRO A 677 -32.73 -32.16 -35.96
CA PRO A 677 -32.39 -32.75 -37.25
C PRO A 677 -31.64 -31.76 -38.15
N HIS A 678 -31.33 -30.55 -37.68
CA HIS A 678 -30.73 -29.46 -38.47
C HIS A 678 -29.25 -29.26 -38.18
N THR A 679 -28.46 -29.04 -39.22
CA THR A 679 -27.06 -28.63 -39.15
C THR A 679 -26.76 -27.63 -40.26
N GLU A 680 -25.83 -26.70 -40.03
CA GLU A 680 -25.29 -25.84 -41.05
C GLU A 680 -23.96 -26.42 -41.56
N ILE A 681 -23.88 -26.63 -42.86
CA ILE A 681 -22.67 -27.07 -43.54
C ILE A 681 -21.94 -25.83 -44.04
N ALA A 682 -20.74 -25.60 -43.51
CA ALA A 682 -19.85 -24.54 -43.94
C ALA A 682 -18.67 -25.12 -44.72
N PHE A 683 -18.33 -24.51 -45.86
CA PHE A 683 -17.13 -24.86 -46.61
C PHE A 683 -16.45 -23.59 -47.13
N VAL A 684 -15.12 -23.58 -47.06
CA VAL A 684 -14.29 -22.48 -47.57
C VAL A 684 -13.72 -22.88 -48.93
N LEU A 685 -13.79 -21.97 -49.91
CA LEU A 685 -13.20 -22.19 -51.23
C LEU A 685 -11.99 -21.25 -51.45
N PRO A 686 -10.84 -21.77 -51.91
CA PRO A 686 -9.63 -20.96 -52.20
C PRO A 686 -9.81 -19.98 -53.36
N ARG A 687 -10.84 -20.17 -54.18
CA ARG A 687 -11.22 -19.33 -55.32
C ARG A 687 -12.63 -19.71 -55.74
N ALA A 688 -13.28 -18.86 -56.53
CA ALA A 688 -14.55 -19.23 -57.16
C ALA A 688 -14.39 -20.49 -58.01
N MET A 689 -15.17 -21.53 -57.73
CA MET A 689 -15.08 -22.80 -58.43
C MET A 689 -16.36 -23.62 -58.37
N ASN A 690 -16.52 -24.55 -59.31
CA ASN A 690 -17.61 -25.51 -59.30
C ASN A 690 -17.38 -26.57 -58.23
N ILE A 691 -18.41 -26.79 -57.40
CA ILE A 691 -18.45 -27.83 -56.37
C ILE A 691 -19.63 -28.78 -56.58
N GLU A 692 -19.49 -29.99 -56.06
CA GLU A 692 -20.61 -30.90 -55.79
C GLU A 692 -20.50 -31.40 -54.34
N LEU A 693 -21.41 -30.93 -53.48
CA LEU A 693 -21.53 -31.34 -52.09
C LEU A 693 -22.61 -32.43 -51.98
N CYS A 694 -22.21 -33.62 -51.54
CA CYS A 694 -23.08 -34.79 -51.46
C CYS A 694 -23.02 -35.45 -50.08
N LEU A 695 -24.15 -36.04 -49.68
CA LEU A 695 -24.26 -36.87 -48.50
C LEU A 695 -24.25 -38.35 -48.89
N TYR A 696 -23.48 -39.16 -48.19
CA TYR A 696 -23.34 -40.60 -48.41
C TYR A 696 -23.62 -41.38 -47.12
N ASN A 697 -24.11 -42.62 -47.26
CA ASN A 697 -24.08 -43.58 -46.14
C ASN A 697 -22.68 -44.21 -45.99
N LEU A 698 -22.46 -44.93 -44.89
CA LEU A 698 -21.19 -45.63 -44.63
C LEU A 698 -20.84 -46.72 -45.67
N ARG A 699 -21.80 -47.16 -46.49
CA ARG A 699 -21.56 -48.08 -47.62
C ARG A 699 -21.15 -47.35 -48.91
N GLY A 700 -20.97 -46.03 -48.86
CA GLY A 700 -20.59 -45.19 -50.00
C GLY A 700 -21.72 -44.93 -50.99
N GLN A 701 -22.98 -45.27 -50.67
CA GLN A 701 -24.11 -44.92 -51.53
C GLN A 701 -24.48 -43.45 -51.32
N LYS A 702 -24.57 -42.70 -52.42
CA LYS A 702 -25.00 -41.29 -52.42
C LYS A 702 -26.48 -41.21 -52.05
N LEU A 703 -26.79 -40.48 -50.98
CA LEU A 703 -28.13 -40.28 -50.46
C LEU A 703 -28.76 -38.98 -50.97
N ALA A 704 -27.98 -37.91 -51.07
CA ALA A 704 -28.46 -36.61 -51.54
C ALA A 704 -27.30 -35.76 -52.12
N THR A 705 -27.63 -34.87 -53.04
CA THR A 705 -26.79 -33.71 -53.39
C THR A 705 -27.33 -32.51 -52.61
N LEU A 706 -26.50 -31.89 -51.78
CA LEU A 706 -26.88 -30.77 -50.92
C LEU A 706 -26.56 -29.42 -51.59
N ALA A 707 -25.53 -29.36 -52.42
CA ALA A 707 -25.25 -28.23 -53.30
C ALA A 707 -24.47 -28.67 -54.53
N GLN A 708 -24.71 -27.97 -55.64
CA GLN A 708 -24.02 -28.19 -56.90
C GLN A 708 -24.02 -26.90 -57.73
N GLY A 709 -22.86 -26.55 -58.28
CA GLY A 709 -22.69 -25.35 -59.11
C GLY A 709 -21.46 -24.54 -58.71
N GLU A 710 -21.37 -23.33 -59.26
CA GLU A 710 -20.27 -22.39 -59.00
C GLU A 710 -20.55 -21.60 -57.72
N TYR A 711 -19.60 -21.61 -56.79
CA TYR A 711 -19.66 -20.85 -55.54
C TYR A 711 -18.48 -19.87 -55.46
N PRO A 712 -18.65 -18.69 -54.82
CA PRO A 712 -17.59 -17.70 -54.69
C PRO A 712 -16.45 -18.17 -53.76
N GLU A 713 -15.29 -17.52 -53.91
CA GLU A 713 -14.17 -17.61 -52.97
C GLU A 713 -14.59 -17.22 -51.55
N GLY A 714 -14.00 -17.86 -50.54
CA GLY A 714 -14.30 -17.63 -49.13
C GLY A 714 -15.35 -18.59 -48.56
N THR A 715 -15.95 -18.19 -47.44
CA THR A 715 -16.85 -19.05 -46.66
C THR A 715 -18.25 -19.11 -47.26
N ASN A 716 -18.73 -20.33 -47.53
CA ASN A 716 -20.07 -20.62 -48.02
C ASN A 716 -20.81 -21.50 -47.01
N ARG A 717 -22.11 -21.25 -46.82
CA ARG A 717 -22.95 -21.94 -45.82
C ARG A 717 -24.21 -22.49 -46.46
N ILE A 718 -24.61 -23.70 -46.06
CA ILE A 718 -25.83 -24.37 -46.51
C ILE A 718 -26.51 -24.99 -45.29
N SER A 719 -27.80 -24.69 -45.11
CA SER A 719 -28.60 -25.37 -44.10
C SER A 719 -29.02 -26.75 -44.58
N PHE A 720 -28.83 -27.77 -43.74
CA PHE A 720 -29.21 -29.15 -44.01
C PHE A 720 -30.21 -29.64 -42.96
N ASP A 721 -31.32 -30.22 -43.44
CA ASP A 721 -32.35 -30.86 -42.64
C ASP A 721 -32.33 -32.39 -42.86
N GLY A 722 -31.94 -33.11 -41.82
CA GLY A 722 -31.86 -34.57 -41.77
C GLY A 722 -33.15 -35.28 -41.33
N THR A 723 -34.29 -34.60 -41.22
CA THR A 723 -35.57 -35.22 -40.79
C THR A 723 -35.95 -36.47 -41.57
N GLY A 724 -35.61 -36.54 -42.86
CA GLY A 724 -35.86 -37.70 -43.73
C GLY A 724 -34.92 -38.90 -43.56
N LEU A 725 -33.89 -38.81 -42.71
CA LEU A 725 -32.83 -39.82 -42.56
C LEU A 725 -32.92 -40.57 -41.21
N SER A 726 -32.35 -41.77 -41.11
CA SER A 726 -32.26 -42.52 -39.84
C SER A 726 -31.13 -42.01 -38.94
N SER A 727 -31.23 -42.12 -37.61
CA SER A 727 -30.10 -41.84 -36.72
C SER A 727 -28.91 -42.74 -37.06
N ALA A 728 -27.85 -42.16 -37.58
CA ALA A 728 -26.66 -42.86 -38.09
C ALA A 728 -25.52 -41.87 -38.37
N VAL A 729 -24.35 -42.43 -38.62
CA VAL A 729 -23.20 -41.70 -39.17
C VAL A 729 -23.31 -41.63 -40.70
N TYR A 730 -23.12 -40.43 -41.25
CA TYR A 730 -23.07 -40.14 -42.67
C TYR A 730 -21.71 -39.53 -43.05
N LEU A 731 -21.40 -39.60 -44.34
CA LEU A 731 -20.21 -38.95 -44.91
C LEU A 731 -20.67 -37.79 -45.79
N LEU A 732 -20.31 -36.59 -45.40
CA LEU A 732 -20.45 -35.40 -46.20
C LEU A 732 -19.21 -35.26 -47.07
N ARG A 733 -19.36 -35.17 -48.38
CA ARG A 733 -18.23 -35.03 -49.30
C ARG A 733 -18.45 -33.89 -50.27
N ILE A 734 -17.49 -32.99 -50.34
CA ILE A 734 -17.41 -31.94 -51.33
C ILE A 734 -16.39 -32.34 -52.41
N GLN A 735 -16.80 -32.26 -53.68
CA GLN A 735 -15.95 -32.57 -54.83
C GLN A 735 -15.76 -31.33 -55.70
N THR A 736 -14.55 -31.16 -56.22
CA THR A 736 -14.18 -30.15 -57.21
C THR A 736 -13.49 -30.84 -58.39
N ALA A 737 -13.14 -30.09 -59.45
CA ALA A 737 -12.49 -30.63 -60.65
C ALA A 737 -11.13 -31.34 -60.39
N GLY A 738 -10.51 -31.15 -59.22
CA GLY A 738 -9.20 -31.76 -58.90
C GLY A 738 -9.07 -32.35 -57.48
N ASN A 739 -9.99 -32.06 -56.55
CA ASN A 739 -9.90 -32.46 -55.15
C ASN A 739 -11.25 -32.90 -54.58
N SER A 740 -11.22 -33.77 -53.56
CA SER A 740 -12.41 -34.11 -52.77
C SER A 740 -12.09 -34.16 -51.28
N ILE A 741 -12.92 -33.53 -50.45
CA ILE A 741 -12.83 -33.60 -48.98
C ILE A 741 -14.06 -34.32 -48.47
N SER A 742 -13.87 -35.23 -47.51
CA SER A 742 -14.97 -35.92 -46.83
C SER A 742 -14.91 -35.66 -45.33
N LYS A 743 -16.02 -35.26 -44.71
CA LYS A 743 -16.18 -35.12 -43.26
C LYS A 743 -17.28 -36.06 -42.78
N ARG A 744 -17.07 -36.66 -41.61
CA ARG A 744 -18.06 -37.49 -40.93
C ARG A 744 -19.06 -36.60 -40.20
N ILE A 745 -20.35 -36.83 -40.40
CA ILE A 745 -21.42 -36.17 -39.64
C ILE A 745 -22.35 -37.22 -39.01
N THR A 746 -22.92 -36.91 -37.85
CA THR A 746 -23.74 -37.85 -37.08
C THR A 746 -25.12 -37.24 -36.84
N LEU A 747 -26.16 -37.88 -37.36
CA LEU A 747 -27.55 -37.52 -37.04
C LEU A 747 -27.99 -38.35 -35.82
N MET A 748 -28.45 -37.68 -34.77
CA MET A 748 -29.04 -38.32 -33.60
C MET A 748 -30.45 -37.77 -33.39
N LYS A 749 -31.47 -38.55 -33.76
CA LYS A 749 -32.88 -38.21 -33.48
C LYS A 749 -33.27 -38.51 -32.04
#